data_AF-A0A8J7JM77-F1
#
_entry.id   AF-A0A8J7JM77-F1
#
_cell.length_a   1.000
_cell.length_b   1.000
_cell.length_c   1.000
_cell.angle_alpha   90.00
_cell.angle_beta   90.00
_cell.angle_gamma   90.00
#
_symmetry.space_group_name_H-M   'P 1'
#
loop_
_entity.id
_entity.type
_entity.pdbx_description
1 polymer ?
#
loop_
_entity_poly.entity_id
_entity_poly.type
_entity_poly.pdbx_seq_one_letter_code
_entity_poly.pdbx_strand_id
1 'polypeptide(L)'
;MNWEQHVKAAECLLSSPQVPSSLEIISLIKKVNPTRLPLSESKRERGYQIKNRLQNLLLEQYGEAFYLVPHAASSNIILIKHRALPSIDACHAELSALSKEALESVEAAPPLQLATERPKPARERLPRDTAADLSPQEVLKKAQALLEEYDYPAAEEVLAGLEARSRADLQVLARAASILLHEIGAYQCCIDTLLRQPNALLKDRGLRELLAVAYHRNGSLAEARALLDNLYPVDLGLDALCAYADIAFKDGNISAAWGLVNIARGKEGFCSELVSLQKDIEQALSAQAGPVVQKALAAFESGDVEQARRLAGEALDLDPHCQEAHALIVSIEARNDEARRVELWARLEKEPAGGERIVLLNTLLELDKDRSDTIRKLIADEKVQQRRMLFDARLDSLRELILKQCWSEAFDAVTFLMRQPEFPERAEEIVSLCPYFSVLYGNKRLNSTSDRSAKDLWLRFVKAKLALAAGRDEACLETFDELRPWFGSAPEFQADHLMLQQREQTRARAEIAALLEQTRAPECSETELRQIHSIVRKRMAVLSIEERRELASTMEEHLDALHREQDVDKLLRELRDALQIGNREKAACLRREITDLPALKALDAEFAQAFHIGFEPISLEMVDDLPVDLTTPPPLGLCYASGETVVLEDGDEAYVLIDFAGGTACRIESPVFAKAWPADHTNEETYLFVEEKDDDRVGDMMWRAEITAKGAAFTACIDMRESFNLEAGCYVENIKLSSEKDTDYYVLIQDEAREVPARLVRKSLAPKKTVLTQQIGNCTDLKLQRWSSPPDRFLVKSEGGLRHLNRNLSTKAILEQALDVYQVDEPNCQVYTLEGGWRLTQRDLDLGFVQGFEKAHCFGMFEPGRVHGISIQTDTALIVLGDGQQSFYNLRTNKFSSKVRVGRVIPSRRDGKWYCFDYSRNEGKLRLRDISRDIHTKLHWKELFRLRNRGKGELKGMLWFNEPDNFVYRPSQWEPGGEAARW
;
A
#
# COMPACT_ATOMS: atom_id res chain seq x y z
N MET A 1 56.88 23.92 18.60
CA MET A 1 57.69 23.21 17.59
C MET A 1 58.64 22.26 18.34
N ASN A 2 58.32 20.95 18.39
CA ASN A 2 58.98 19.94 19.25
C ASN A 2 59.98 19.03 18.50
N TRP A 3 60.28 19.32 17.23
CA TRP A 3 61.07 18.42 16.39
C TRP A 3 62.48 18.19 16.92
N GLU A 4 63.17 19.22 17.41
CA GLU A 4 64.50 19.06 18.03
C GLU A 4 64.45 18.20 19.30
N GLN A 5 63.35 18.26 20.07
CA GLN A 5 63.15 17.37 21.21
C GLN A 5 62.91 15.93 20.77
N HIS A 6 62.15 15.71 19.69
CA HIS A 6 61.94 14.39 19.11
C HIS A 6 63.22 13.81 18.51
N VAL A 7 64.04 14.62 17.85
CA VAL A 7 65.38 14.28 17.37
C VAL A 7 66.29 13.92 18.53
N LYS A 8 66.31 14.72 19.60
CA LYS A 8 67.10 14.43 20.80
C LYS A 8 66.63 13.15 21.50
N ALA A 9 65.32 12.93 21.59
CA ALA A 9 64.75 11.70 22.13
C ALA A 9 65.10 10.48 21.28
N ALA A 10 65.07 10.61 19.95
CA ALA A 10 65.50 9.58 19.02
C ALA A 10 67.00 9.29 19.14
N GLU A 11 67.85 10.31 19.27
CA GLU A 11 69.29 10.16 19.49
C GLU A 11 69.61 9.49 20.83
N CYS A 12 68.89 9.86 21.90
CA CYS A 12 69.00 9.20 23.20
C CYS A 12 68.58 7.72 23.11
N LEU A 13 67.48 7.43 22.40
CA LEU A 13 66.99 6.06 22.20
C LEU A 13 67.97 5.22 21.37
N LEU A 14 68.50 5.76 20.28
CA LEU A 14 69.52 5.12 19.44
C LEU A 14 70.83 4.86 20.19
N SER A 15 71.06 5.53 21.32
CA SER A 15 72.25 5.37 22.17
C SER A 15 71.97 4.61 23.47
N SER A 16 70.72 4.18 23.70
CA SER A 16 70.30 3.50 24.92
C SER A 16 70.62 2.01 24.87
N PRO A 17 71.13 1.40 25.95
CA PRO A 17 71.30 -0.05 26.04
C PRO A 17 70.00 -0.81 26.32
N GLN A 18 68.91 -0.11 26.65
CA GLN A 18 67.58 -0.73 26.84
C GLN A 18 66.88 -0.91 25.49
N VAL A 19 66.30 -2.08 25.27
CA VAL A 19 65.55 -2.41 24.05
C VAL A 19 64.20 -1.66 24.08
N PRO A 20 63.98 -0.65 23.21
CA PRO A 20 62.75 0.14 23.18
C PRO A 20 61.67 -0.59 22.38
N SER A 21 60.40 -0.42 22.71
CA SER A 21 59.32 -1.14 22.03
C SER A 21 59.19 -0.73 20.55
N SER A 22 58.71 -1.65 19.70
CA SER A 22 58.50 -1.39 18.27
C SER A 22 57.57 -0.18 18.00
N LEU A 23 56.54 0.02 18.84
CA LEU A 23 55.63 1.18 18.74
C LEU A 23 56.31 2.50 19.08
N GLU A 24 57.21 2.52 20.07
CA GLU A 24 57.98 3.72 20.42
C GLU A 24 58.92 4.11 19.27
N ILE A 25 59.60 3.12 18.67
CA ILE A 25 60.47 3.35 17.51
C ILE A 25 59.65 3.87 16.31
N ILE A 26 58.50 3.25 15.99
CA ILE A 26 57.62 3.70 14.89
C ILE A 26 57.10 5.12 15.13
N SER A 27 56.67 5.41 16.35
CA SER A 27 56.20 6.75 16.74
C SER A 27 57.29 7.80 16.53
N LEU A 28 58.52 7.49 16.91
CA LEU A 28 59.67 8.38 16.69
C LEU A 28 60.02 8.51 15.20
N ILE A 29 60.03 7.43 14.42
CA ILE A 29 60.25 7.46 12.96
C ILE A 29 59.27 8.45 12.31
N LYS A 30 57.98 8.39 12.67
CA LYS A 30 56.95 9.31 12.14
C LYS A 30 57.17 10.75 12.58
N LYS A 31 57.62 10.99 13.81
CA LYS A 31 57.85 12.33 14.39
C LYS A 31 59.13 13.01 13.91
N VAL A 32 60.19 12.25 13.61
CA VAL A 32 61.46 12.80 13.11
C VAL A 32 61.48 12.95 11.60
N ASN A 33 60.59 12.24 10.88
CA ASN A 33 60.49 12.31 9.42
C ASN A 33 60.34 13.77 8.97
N PRO A 34 61.33 14.32 8.23
CA PRO A 34 61.32 15.73 7.82
C PRO A 34 60.31 16.02 6.69
N THR A 35 59.64 14.99 6.15
CA THR A 35 58.57 15.16 5.15
C THR A 35 57.39 15.91 5.78
N ARG A 36 56.99 17.05 5.20
CA ARG A 36 55.94 17.98 5.71
C ARG A 36 56.33 18.85 6.92
N LEU A 37 57.62 18.90 7.30
CA LEU A 37 58.10 19.77 8.38
C LEU A 37 58.91 20.97 7.82
N PRO A 38 58.68 22.19 8.32
CA PRO A 38 59.40 23.40 7.88
C PRO A 38 60.80 23.44 8.51
N LEU A 39 61.74 22.68 7.95
CA LEU A 39 63.10 22.52 8.45
C LEU A 39 64.11 23.05 7.43
N SER A 40 65.21 23.64 7.92
CA SER A 40 66.35 24.00 7.06
C SER A 40 66.95 22.74 6.41
N GLU A 41 67.63 22.89 5.27
CA GLU A 41 68.22 21.77 4.52
C GLU A 41 69.11 20.88 5.39
N SER A 42 69.99 21.48 6.20
CA SER A 42 70.83 20.78 7.18
C SER A 42 70.02 20.00 8.25
N LYS A 43 68.88 20.54 8.68
CA LYS A 43 67.97 19.84 9.61
C LYS A 43 67.19 18.71 8.92
N ARG A 44 66.80 18.88 7.66
CA ARG A 44 66.14 17.82 6.88
C ARG A 44 67.10 16.65 6.67
N GLU A 45 68.35 16.90 6.30
CA GLU A 45 69.37 15.87 6.14
C GLU A 45 69.60 15.10 7.45
N ARG A 46 69.77 15.81 8.56
CA ARG A 46 69.86 15.20 9.90
C ARG A 46 68.63 14.36 10.25
N GLY A 47 67.43 14.85 9.93
CA GLY A 47 66.17 14.12 10.13
C GLY A 47 66.10 12.81 9.36
N TYR A 48 66.50 12.81 8.08
CA TYR A 48 66.56 11.59 7.27
C TYR A 48 67.61 10.60 7.78
N GLN A 49 68.79 11.08 8.20
CA GLN A 49 69.81 10.21 8.80
C GLN A 49 69.30 9.50 10.06
N ILE A 50 68.62 10.24 10.96
CA ILE A 50 68.06 9.67 12.19
C ILE A 50 66.91 8.71 11.88
N LYS A 51 66.03 9.07 10.93
CA LYS A 51 64.95 8.21 10.44
C LYS A 51 65.52 6.87 9.94
N ASN A 52 66.55 6.90 9.10
CA ASN A 52 67.17 5.69 8.56
C ASN A 52 67.79 4.83 9.68
N ARG A 53 68.45 5.44 10.66
CA ARG A 53 69.01 4.71 11.82
C ARG A 53 67.91 4.05 12.68
N LEU A 54 66.80 4.73 12.89
CA LEU A 54 65.66 4.16 13.62
C LEU A 54 64.97 3.02 12.85
N GLN A 55 64.86 3.14 11.52
CA GLN A 55 64.31 2.08 10.66
C GLN A 55 65.19 0.83 10.69
N ASN A 56 66.52 0.98 10.69
CA ASN A 56 67.45 -0.13 10.89
C ASN A 56 67.27 -0.78 12.26
N LEU A 57 67.26 0.02 13.33
CA LEU A 57 67.04 -0.49 14.69
C LEU A 57 65.71 -1.25 14.82
N LEU A 58 64.63 -0.75 14.21
CA LEU A 58 63.33 -1.40 14.21
C LEU A 58 63.40 -2.80 13.57
N LEU A 59 64.01 -2.91 12.40
CA LEU A 59 64.08 -4.17 11.66
C LEU A 59 65.08 -5.15 12.27
N GLU A 60 66.21 -4.67 12.78
CA GLU A 60 67.21 -5.51 13.44
C GLU A 60 66.65 -6.17 14.72
N GLN A 61 65.85 -5.44 15.51
CA GLN A 61 65.30 -5.93 16.77
C GLN A 61 63.95 -6.65 16.64
N TYR A 62 63.13 -6.25 15.66
CA TYR A 62 61.74 -6.71 15.54
C TYR A 62 61.38 -7.22 14.14
N GLY A 63 62.35 -7.51 13.28
CA GLY A 63 62.15 -7.83 11.86
C GLY A 63 61.15 -8.94 11.57
N GLU A 64 61.04 -9.95 12.45
CA GLU A 64 60.05 -11.03 12.35
C GLU A 64 58.60 -10.54 12.34
N ALA A 65 58.31 -9.39 12.96
CA ALA A 65 56.98 -8.79 13.02
C ALA A 65 56.64 -7.94 11.78
N PHE A 66 57.60 -7.72 10.87
CA PHE A 66 57.46 -6.88 9.69
C PHE A 66 57.65 -7.65 8.39
N TYR A 67 57.22 -7.04 7.29
CA TYR A 67 57.54 -7.47 5.93
C TYR A 67 57.76 -6.25 5.05
N LEU A 68 58.60 -6.42 4.03
CA LEU A 68 59.02 -5.35 3.12
C LEU A 68 58.26 -5.45 1.81
N VAL A 69 57.63 -4.36 1.38
CA VAL A 69 56.89 -4.30 0.11
C VAL A 69 57.57 -3.28 -0.81
N PRO A 70 57.96 -3.65 -2.04
CA PRO A 70 58.46 -2.68 -3.02
C PRO A 70 57.43 -1.59 -3.29
N HIS A 71 57.87 -0.35 -3.37
CA HIS A 71 57.00 0.76 -3.74
C HIS A 71 56.71 0.72 -5.24
N ALA A 72 55.45 0.95 -5.64
CA ALA A 72 55.02 0.81 -7.04
C ALA A 72 55.75 1.74 -8.02
N ALA A 73 56.23 2.89 -7.55
CA ALA A 73 56.90 3.89 -8.38
C ALA A 73 58.44 3.77 -8.42
N SER A 74 59.06 3.01 -7.51
CA SER A 74 60.52 2.86 -7.45
C SER A 74 60.91 1.58 -6.74
N SER A 75 61.69 0.72 -7.42
CA SER A 75 62.23 -0.52 -6.86
C SER A 75 63.25 -0.28 -5.73
N ASN A 76 63.78 0.95 -5.62
CA ASN A 76 64.75 1.32 -4.60
C ASN A 76 64.09 1.82 -3.30
N ILE A 77 62.76 1.97 -3.28
CA ILE A 77 62.00 2.38 -2.09
C ILE A 77 61.12 1.22 -1.67
N ILE A 78 61.13 0.92 -0.38
CA ILE A 78 60.32 -0.13 0.22
C ILE A 78 59.44 0.43 1.32
N LEU A 79 58.28 -0.18 1.50
CA LEU A 79 57.36 0.03 2.60
C LEU A 79 57.61 -1.01 3.67
N ILE A 80 57.90 -0.56 4.90
CA ILE A 80 58.00 -1.43 6.07
C ILE A 80 56.60 -1.59 6.69
N LYS A 81 56.00 -2.77 6.56
CA LYS A 81 54.63 -3.05 7.03
C LYS A 81 54.60 -4.06 8.15
N HIS A 82 53.75 -3.84 9.15
CA HIS A 82 53.55 -4.79 10.24
C HIS A 82 52.71 -5.98 9.77
N ARG A 83 53.11 -7.22 10.11
CA ARG A 83 52.45 -8.46 9.66
C ARG A 83 51.03 -8.60 10.21
N ALA A 84 50.84 -8.39 11.52
CA ALA A 84 49.56 -8.61 12.18
C ALA A 84 48.58 -7.42 12.13
N LEU A 85 49.06 -6.22 11.78
CA LEU A 85 48.31 -4.98 11.88
C LEU A 85 48.53 -4.15 10.60
N PRO A 86 47.69 -4.33 9.56
CA PRO A 86 47.88 -3.69 8.25
C PRO A 86 47.86 -2.16 8.30
N SER A 87 47.24 -1.57 9.33
CA SER A 87 47.18 -0.13 9.58
C SER A 87 48.45 0.45 10.22
N ILE A 88 49.40 -0.39 10.65
CA ILE A 88 50.68 0.03 11.22
C ILE A 88 51.77 -0.09 10.15
N ASP A 89 52.18 1.06 9.62
CA ASP A 89 53.31 1.24 8.72
C ASP A 89 54.47 1.96 9.42
N ALA A 90 55.70 1.48 9.23
CA ALA A 90 56.92 2.11 9.75
C ALA A 90 57.59 3.02 8.70
N CYS A 91 56.76 3.57 7.80
CA CYS A 91 57.12 4.50 6.72
C CYS A 91 57.89 3.86 5.54
N HIS A 92 58.14 4.68 4.52
CA HIS A 92 59.00 4.37 3.38
C HIS A 92 60.47 4.41 3.80
N ALA A 93 61.25 3.43 3.34
CA ALA A 93 62.70 3.36 3.50
C ALA A 93 63.35 3.21 2.13
N GLU A 94 64.53 3.82 1.95
CA GLU A 94 65.36 3.57 0.79
C GLU A 94 66.12 2.25 1.01
N LEU A 95 66.07 1.34 0.04
CA LEU A 95 66.64 0.00 0.16
C LEU A 95 68.16 0.05 0.43
N SER A 96 68.87 1.01 -0.17
CA SER A 96 70.31 1.23 0.06
C SER A 96 70.65 1.83 1.42
N ALA A 97 69.68 2.37 2.14
CA ALA A 97 69.87 2.94 3.48
C ALA A 97 69.64 1.91 4.60
N LEU A 98 69.20 0.69 4.27
CA LEU A 98 69.04 -0.41 5.22
C LEU A 98 70.32 -1.24 5.32
N SER A 99 70.67 -1.62 6.55
CA SER A 99 71.80 -2.46 6.89
C SER A 99 71.55 -3.89 6.42
N LYS A 100 72.63 -4.63 6.21
CA LYS A 100 72.54 -6.05 5.87
C LYS A 100 71.83 -6.85 6.98
N GLU A 101 72.12 -6.52 8.24
CA GLU A 101 71.51 -7.14 9.42
C GLU A 101 69.99 -6.87 9.48
N ALA A 102 69.55 -5.64 9.20
CA ALA A 102 68.12 -5.29 9.13
C ALA A 102 67.37 -6.08 8.04
N LEU A 103 68.01 -6.31 6.89
CA LEU A 103 67.42 -7.08 5.79
C LEU A 103 67.37 -8.58 6.08
N GLU A 104 68.37 -9.12 6.79
CA GLU A 104 68.44 -10.53 7.19
C GLU A 104 67.47 -10.88 8.33
N SER A 105 67.14 -9.91 9.20
CA SER A 105 66.17 -10.07 10.31
C SER A 105 64.70 -10.14 9.87
N VAL A 106 64.39 -9.91 8.59
CA VAL A 106 63.02 -9.99 8.06
C VAL A 106 62.88 -11.25 7.21
N GLU A 107 61.96 -12.15 7.57
CA GLU A 107 61.70 -13.38 6.81
C GLU A 107 61.24 -13.07 5.36
N ALA A 108 61.93 -13.65 4.38
CA ALA A 108 61.94 -13.22 2.99
C ALA A 108 60.61 -13.42 2.23
N ALA A 109 60.17 -12.37 1.54
CA ALA A 109 59.49 -12.48 0.23
C ALA A 109 60.58 -12.49 -0.89
N PRO A 110 60.28 -12.87 -2.15
CA PRO A 110 61.25 -13.38 -3.13
C PRO A 110 62.44 -12.42 -3.39
N PRO A 111 63.59 -12.93 -3.88
CA PRO A 111 64.90 -12.27 -3.71
C PRO A 111 64.90 -10.82 -4.22
N LEU A 112 65.00 -9.88 -3.29
CA LEU A 112 65.27 -8.47 -3.57
C LEU A 112 66.71 -8.38 -4.10
N GLN A 113 66.87 -8.33 -5.42
CA GLN A 113 68.17 -8.13 -6.04
C GLN A 113 68.67 -6.73 -5.72
N LEU A 114 69.74 -6.63 -4.93
CA LEU A 114 70.58 -5.44 -4.86
C LEU A 114 71.12 -5.17 -6.27
N ALA A 115 70.52 -4.20 -6.96
CA ALA A 115 71.11 -3.66 -8.19
C ALA A 115 72.45 -3.03 -7.80
N THR A 116 73.55 -3.65 -8.22
CA THR A 116 74.91 -3.12 -8.11
C THR A 116 74.96 -1.68 -8.59
N GLU A 117 75.56 -0.82 -7.77
CA GLU A 117 75.76 0.61 -8.01
C GLU A 117 76.21 0.89 -9.45
N ARG A 118 75.37 1.58 -10.23
CA ARG A 118 75.87 2.38 -11.34
C ARG A 118 76.38 3.71 -10.75
N PRO A 119 77.60 4.16 -11.08
CA PRO A 119 78.09 5.44 -10.59
C PRO A 119 77.14 6.55 -11.05
N LYS A 120 76.63 7.37 -10.11
CA LYS A 120 75.94 8.62 -10.45
C LYS A 120 76.90 9.47 -11.29
N PRO A 121 76.54 9.91 -12.51
CA PRO A 121 77.32 10.96 -13.17
C PRO A 121 77.23 12.22 -12.31
N ALA A 122 78.36 12.91 -12.16
CA ALA A 122 78.41 14.19 -11.47
C ALA A 122 77.35 15.11 -12.06
N ARG A 123 76.42 15.61 -11.22
CA ARG A 123 75.44 16.63 -11.62
C ARG A 123 76.21 17.89 -12.04
N GLU A 124 76.36 18.10 -13.34
CA GLU A 124 76.57 19.44 -13.87
C GLU A 124 75.36 20.29 -13.45
N ARG A 125 75.63 21.41 -12.78
CA ARG A 125 74.65 22.49 -12.64
C ARG A 125 74.33 22.98 -14.05
N LEU A 126 73.20 22.54 -14.60
CA LEU A 126 72.66 23.07 -15.85
C LEU A 126 72.12 24.50 -15.62
N PRO A 127 72.17 25.36 -16.66
CA PRO A 127 72.20 26.81 -16.51
C PRO A 127 70.86 27.44 -16.12
N ARG A 128 70.97 28.61 -15.50
CA ARG A 128 69.91 29.48 -14.96
C ARG A 128 68.96 30.11 -16.00
N ASP A 129 69.02 29.70 -17.27
CA ASP A 129 68.32 30.40 -18.36
C ASP A 129 67.35 29.47 -19.08
N THR A 130 66.06 29.56 -18.72
CA THR A 130 64.85 29.25 -19.56
C THR A 130 63.52 29.32 -18.77
N ALA A 131 63.50 29.80 -17.52
CA ALA A 131 62.27 29.87 -16.73
C ALA A 131 61.27 30.98 -17.16
N ALA A 132 61.67 31.90 -18.03
CA ALA A 132 60.85 33.08 -18.36
C ALA A 132 59.67 32.80 -19.33
N ASP A 133 59.67 31.69 -20.08
CA ASP A 133 58.71 31.45 -21.16
C ASP A 133 57.69 30.32 -20.90
N LEU A 134 57.76 29.65 -19.75
CA LEU A 134 56.78 28.61 -19.41
C LEU A 134 55.44 29.23 -18.98
N SER A 135 54.34 28.67 -19.48
CA SER A 135 53.00 29.04 -19.03
C SER A 135 52.78 28.63 -17.56
N PRO A 136 51.93 29.34 -16.79
CA PRO A 136 51.64 28.97 -15.40
C PRO A 136 51.20 27.51 -15.22
N GLN A 137 50.48 26.95 -16.20
CA GLN A 137 50.07 25.54 -16.20
C GLN A 137 51.26 24.59 -16.35
N GLU A 138 52.25 24.93 -17.18
CA GLU A 138 53.47 24.12 -17.33
C GLU A 138 54.36 24.18 -16.09
N VAL A 139 54.42 25.33 -15.42
CA VAL A 139 55.11 25.48 -14.12
C VAL A 139 54.46 24.57 -13.08
N LEU A 140 53.13 24.59 -12.95
CA LEU A 140 52.40 23.71 -12.04
C LEU A 140 52.61 22.23 -12.37
N LYS A 141 52.56 21.85 -13.66
CA LYS A 141 52.79 20.46 -14.11
C LYS A 141 54.21 20.00 -13.80
N LYS A 142 55.20 20.86 -13.99
CA LYS A 142 56.60 20.58 -13.65
C LYS A 142 56.79 20.39 -12.15
N ALA A 143 56.17 21.25 -11.33
CA ALA A 143 56.19 21.09 -9.89
C ALA A 143 55.51 19.80 -9.43
N GLN A 144 54.39 19.40 -10.04
CA GLN A 144 53.73 18.12 -9.76
C GLN A 144 54.61 16.92 -10.09
N ALA A 145 55.30 16.92 -11.23
CA ALA A 145 56.26 15.86 -11.58
C ALA A 145 57.41 15.78 -10.56
N LEU A 146 57.93 16.93 -10.09
CA LEU A 146 58.95 16.96 -9.05
C LEU A 146 58.43 16.43 -7.70
N LEU A 147 57.16 16.67 -7.37
CA LEU A 147 56.53 16.10 -6.17
C LEU A 147 56.32 14.58 -6.29
N GLU A 148 55.98 14.08 -7.47
CA GLU A 148 55.92 12.64 -7.77
C GLU A 148 57.31 11.98 -7.64
N GLU A 149 58.37 12.72 -7.97
CA GLU A 149 59.77 12.33 -7.76
C GLU A 149 60.29 12.61 -6.34
N TYR A 150 59.45 13.15 -5.44
CA TYR A 150 59.79 13.53 -4.06
C TYR A 150 60.87 14.63 -3.92
N ASP A 151 61.14 15.40 -4.98
CA ASP A 151 62.05 16.56 -4.96
C ASP A 151 61.32 17.84 -4.53
N TYR A 152 61.00 17.90 -3.24
CA TYR A 152 60.29 19.04 -2.64
C TYR A 152 61.03 20.39 -2.78
N PRO A 153 62.37 20.48 -2.57
CA PRO A 153 63.10 21.73 -2.77
C PRO A 153 63.05 22.24 -4.21
N ALA A 154 63.20 21.36 -5.21
CA ALA A 154 63.07 21.77 -6.60
C ALA A 154 61.63 22.16 -6.95
N ALA A 155 60.63 21.46 -6.40
CA ALA A 155 59.22 21.83 -6.56
C ALA A 155 58.91 23.20 -5.96
N GLU A 156 59.45 23.50 -4.77
CA GLU A 156 59.34 24.82 -4.11
C GLU A 156 59.95 25.93 -4.98
N GLU A 157 61.18 25.73 -5.49
CA GLU A 157 61.87 26.72 -6.34
C GLU A 157 61.10 26.98 -7.64
N VAL A 158 60.53 25.93 -8.25
CA VAL A 158 59.70 26.05 -9.47
C VAL A 158 58.42 26.82 -9.20
N LEU A 159 57.75 26.59 -8.05
CA LEU A 159 56.51 27.27 -7.70
C LEU A 159 56.71 28.71 -7.22
N ALA A 160 57.86 29.01 -6.59
CA ALA A 160 58.20 30.34 -6.08
C ALA A 160 58.26 31.43 -7.17
N GLY A 161 58.50 31.03 -8.43
CA GLY A 161 58.58 31.92 -9.59
C GLY A 161 57.26 32.08 -10.37
N LEU A 162 56.14 31.50 -9.90
CA LEU A 162 54.89 31.51 -10.64
C LEU A 162 54.24 32.91 -10.63
N GLU A 163 54.06 33.50 -11.81
CA GLU A 163 53.34 34.76 -12.01
C GLU A 163 52.07 34.53 -12.84
N ALA A 164 50.90 34.81 -12.26
CA ALA A 164 49.62 34.72 -12.94
C ALA A 164 49.43 35.95 -13.85
N ARG A 165 49.20 35.71 -15.16
CA ARG A 165 49.11 36.78 -16.17
C ARG A 165 47.69 37.32 -16.31
N SER A 166 46.68 36.52 -15.93
CA SER A 166 45.28 36.87 -16.06
C SER A 166 44.40 36.24 -14.98
N ARG A 167 43.12 36.64 -14.93
CA ARG A 167 42.11 36.01 -14.07
C ARG A 167 41.88 34.53 -14.41
N ALA A 168 42.18 34.11 -15.64
CA ALA A 168 42.07 32.71 -16.06
C ALA A 168 43.10 31.80 -15.35
N ASP A 169 44.20 32.37 -14.86
CA ASP A 169 45.27 31.64 -14.16
C ASP A 169 45.01 31.49 -12.65
N LEU A 170 43.91 32.04 -12.13
CA LEU A 170 43.58 32.02 -10.68
C LEU A 170 43.56 30.60 -10.10
N GLN A 171 42.99 29.63 -10.83
CA GLN A 171 42.92 28.25 -10.35
C GLN A 171 44.32 27.61 -10.27
N VAL A 172 45.20 27.94 -11.20
CA VAL A 172 46.59 27.46 -11.24
C VAL A 172 47.36 28.04 -10.06
N LEU A 173 47.22 29.34 -9.82
CA LEU A 173 47.83 30.04 -8.69
C LEU A 173 47.32 29.51 -7.34
N ALA A 174 46.00 29.32 -7.19
CA ALA A 174 45.41 28.76 -5.98
C ALA A 174 45.92 27.33 -5.71
N ARG A 175 46.07 26.51 -6.76
CA ARG A 175 46.64 25.16 -6.62
C ARG A 175 48.12 25.19 -6.25
N ALA A 176 48.91 26.07 -6.87
CA ALA A 176 50.32 26.26 -6.52
C ALA A 176 50.50 26.70 -5.07
N ALA A 177 49.72 27.68 -4.61
CA ALA A 177 49.72 28.14 -3.22
C ALA A 177 49.27 27.03 -2.25
N SER A 178 48.25 26.25 -2.63
CA SER A 178 47.80 25.07 -1.86
C SER A 178 48.90 24.01 -1.74
N ILE A 179 49.67 23.75 -2.81
CA ILE A 179 50.82 22.84 -2.77
C ILE A 179 51.91 23.37 -1.83
N LEU A 180 52.29 24.65 -1.95
CA LEU A 180 53.29 25.28 -1.07
C LEU A 180 52.84 25.22 0.39
N LEU A 181 51.55 25.45 0.66
CA LEU A 181 50.97 25.48 2.01
C LEU A 181 50.83 24.08 2.62
N HIS A 182 50.18 23.14 1.93
CA HIS A 182 49.75 21.85 2.52
C HIS A 182 50.68 20.68 2.19
N GLU A 183 51.29 20.66 1.00
CA GLU A 183 52.10 19.51 0.53
C GLU A 183 53.59 19.70 0.87
N ILE A 184 54.13 20.90 0.67
CA ILE A 184 55.54 21.24 0.94
C ILE A 184 55.72 21.80 2.37
N GLY A 185 54.79 22.64 2.84
CA GLY A 185 54.90 23.35 4.13
C GLY A 185 55.82 24.57 4.08
N ALA A 186 55.99 25.19 2.90
CA ALA A 186 56.82 26.37 2.68
C ALA A 186 55.98 27.66 2.84
N TYR A 187 55.57 27.97 4.07
CA TYR A 187 54.61 29.05 4.36
C TYR A 187 55.09 30.43 3.89
N GLN A 188 56.35 30.80 4.17
CA GLN A 188 56.91 32.08 3.72
C GLN A 188 56.97 32.15 2.20
N CYS A 189 57.35 31.06 1.52
CA CYS A 189 57.35 30.99 0.06
C CYS A 189 55.94 31.14 -0.51
N CYS A 190 54.92 30.53 0.12
CA CYS A 190 53.52 30.71 -0.25
C CYS A 190 53.07 32.18 -0.11
N ILE A 191 53.39 32.82 1.02
CA ILE A 191 53.10 34.25 1.27
C ILE A 191 53.75 35.10 0.18
N ASP A 192 55.05 34.94 -0.05
CA ASP A 192 55.80 35.73 -1.04
C ASP A 192 55.24 35.52 -2.46
N THR A 193 54.89 34.29 -2.82
CA THR A 193 54.33 33.94 -4.14
C THR A 193 52.96 34.59 -4.35
N LEU A 194 52.10 34.61 -3.32
CA LEU A 194 50.79 35.26 -3.39
C LEU A 194 50.92 36.79 -3.41
N LEU A 195 51.79 37.38 -2.57
CA LEU A 195 51.96 38.84 -2.49
C LEU A 195 52.61 39.46 -3.72
N ARG A 196 53.39 38.69 -4.50
CA ARG A 196 53.95 39.14 -5.79
C ARG A 196 52.89 39.33 -6.88
N GLN A 197 51.69 38.78 -6.71
CA GLN A 197 50.64 38.86 -7.71
C GLN A 197 49.98 40.25 -7.74
N PRO A 198 49.39 40.67 -8.87
CA PRO A 198 48.64 41.91 -8.93
C PRO A 198 47.52 41.97 -7.88
N ASN A 199 47.35 43.12 -7.23
CA ASN A 199 46.31 43.36 -6.22
C ASN A 199 44.88 42.99 -6.67
N ALA A 200 44.60 43.02 -7.98
CA ALA A 200 43.32 42.59 -8.53
C ALA A 200 43.04 41.09 -8.33
N LEU A 201 44.07 40.23 -8.40
CA LEU A 201 43.96 38.79 -8.15
C LEU A 201 43.84 38.49 -6.66
N LEU A 202 44.58 39.23 -5.82
CA LEU A 202 44.48 39.15 -4.34
C LEU A 202 43.14 39.64 -3.78
N LYS A 203 42.22 40.15 -4.62
CA LYS A 203 40.82 40.37 -4.23
C LYS A 203 39.99 39.08 -4.21
N ASP A 204 40.47 38.01 -4.84
CA ASP A 204 39.81 36.72 -4.80
C ASP A 204 39.79 36.16 -3.37
N ARG A 205 38.62 35.66 -2.95
CA ARG A 205 38.41 35.14 -1.60
C ARG A 205 39.28 33.93 -1.29
N GLY A 206 39.40 32.98 -2.23
CA GLY A 206 40.16 31.76 -2.03
C GLY A 206 41.65 32.01 -1.84
N LEU A 207 42.20 32.97 -2.58
CA LEU A 207 43.60 33.39 -2.40
C LEU A 207 43.84 34.13 -1.08
N ARG A 208 42.90 34.98 -0.64
CA ARG A 208 42.98 35.64 0.67
C ARG A 208 42.90 34.65 1.82
N GLU A 209 42.06 33.64 1.68
CA GLU A 209 41.94 32.56 2.65
C GLU A 209 43.26 31.77 2.77
N LEU A 210 43.83 31.34 1.64
CA LEU A 210 45.13 30.67 1.61
C LEU A 210 46.25 31.54 2.19
N LEU A 211 46.24 32.84 1.89
CA LEU A 211 47.20 33.80 2.45
C LEU A 211 47.03 33.95 3.97
N ALA A 212 45.80 34.03 4.47
CA ALA A 212 45.52 34.13 5.90
C ALA A 212 45.96 32.87 6.67
N VAL A 213 45.69 31.68 6.11
CA VAL A 213 46.17 30.42 6.66
C VAL A 213 47.69 30.36 6.61
N ALA A 214 48.33 30.78 5.51
CA ALA A 214 49.79 30.83 5.42
C ALA A 214 50.41 31.77 6.47
N TYR A 215 49.84 32.96 6.69
CA TYR A 215 50.27 33.86 7.76
C TYR A 215 50.11 33.25 9.15
N HIS A 216 48.98 32.60 9.43
CA HIS A 216 48.75 31.91 10.71
C HIS A 216 49.81 30.82 10.94
N ARG A 217 50.04 29.97 9.93
CA ARG A 217 51.05 28.90 9.95
C ARG A 217 52.48 29.41 10.07
N ASN A 218 52.76 30.60 9.53
CA ASN A 218 54.05 31.28 9.63
C ASN A 218 54.25 32.00 10.99
N GLY A 219 53.21 32.09 11.83
CA GLY A 219 53.24 32.76 13.13
C GLY A 219 52.89 34.26 13.10
N SER A 220 52.54 34.81 11.93
CA SER A 220 52.11 36.19 11.71
C SER A 220 50.61 36.36 12.03
N LEU A 221 50.26 36.22 13.31
CA LEU A 221 48.86 36.17 13.75
C LEU A 221 48.08 37.46 13.52
N ALA A 222 48.74 38.62 13.61
CA ALA A 222 48.11 39.93 13.41
C ALA A 222 47.67 40.12 11.95
N GLU A 223 48.52 39.72 11.00
CA GLU A 223 48.27 39.75 9.56
C GLU A 223 47.21 38.73 9.16
N ALA A 224 47.26 37.52 9.74
CA ALA A 224 46.22 36.51 9.54
C ALA A 224 44.85 37.02 10.02
N ARG A 225 44.79 37.61 11.21
CA ARG A 225 43.57 38.24 11.75
C ARG A 225 43.04 39.32 10.83
N ALA A 226 43.88 40.27 10.41
CA ALA A 226 43.45 41.39 9.59
C ALA A 226 42.79 40.92 8.28
N LEU A 227 43.22 39.78 7.76
CA LEU A 227 42.56 39.15 6.60
C LEU A 227 41.27 38.43 6.99
N LEU A 228 41.26 37.66 8.08
CA LEU A 228 40.09 36.86 8.52
C LEU A 228 38.92 37.72 9.01
N ASP A 229 39.17 38.82 9.72
CA ASP A 229 38.14 39.74 10.21
C ASP A 229 37.37 40.41 9.06
N ASN A 230 38.00 40.53 7.88
CA ASN A 230 37.40 41.09 6.68
C ASN A 230 36.65 40.03 5.83
N LEU A 231 36.58 38.79 6.29
CA LEU A 231 35.91 37.67 5.62
C LEU A 231 34.76 37.15 6.49
N TYR A 232 33.66 36.76 5.84
CA TYR A 232 32.51 36.24 6.56
C TYR A 232 32.79 34.79 7.04
N PRO A 233 32.60 34.42 8.32
CA PRO A 233 33.01 33.12 8.83
C PRO A 233 32.36 31.91 8.15
N VAL A 234 31.07 31.98 7.81
CA VAL A 234 30.34 30.87 7.15
C VAL A 234 30.93 30.51 5.78
N ASP A 235 31.60 31.48 5.17
CA ASP A 235 32.22 31.41 3.86
C ASP A 235 33.66 30.86 3.91
N LEU A 236 34.29 30.81 5.08
CA LEU A 236 35.64 30.28 5.18
C LEU A 236 35.65 28.75 5.02
N GLY A 237 36.73 28.22 4.43
CA GLY A 237 37.06 26.81 4.46
C GLY A 237 37.56 26.37 5.84
N LEU A 238 37.71 25.05 6.00
CA LEU A 238 37.96 24.42 7.30
C LEU A 238 39.26 24.93 7.97
N ASP A 239 40.36 25.03 7.21
CA ASP A 239 41.67 25.44 7.76
C ASP A 239 41.67 26.90 8.21
N ALA A 240 41.00 27.78 7.46
CA ALA A 240 40.85 29.19 7.83
C ALA A 240 39.94 29.39 9.05
N LEU A 241 38.87 28.61 9.17
CA LEU A 241 38.02 28.59 10.38
C LEU A 241 38.80 28.13 11.60
N CYS A 242 39.62 27.08 11.47
CA CYS A 242 40.47 26.61 12.57
C CYS A 242 41.50 27.67 12.98
N ALA A 243 42.16 28.31 12.00
CA ALA A 243 43.09 29.40 12.26
C ALA A 243 42.41 30.59 12.95
N TYR A 244 41.19 30.95 12.51
CA TYR A 244 40.45 32.05 13.09
C TYR A 244 39.99 31.75 14.52
N ALA A 245 39.50 30.53 14.76
CA ALA A 245 39.11 30.06 16.10
C ALA A 245 40.30 30.05 17.06
N ASP A 246 41.48 29.60 16.61
CA ASP A 246 42.71 29.59 17.40
C ASP A 246 43.16 31.01 17.78
N ILE A 247 43.08 31.96 16.84
CA ILE A 247 43.35 33.38 17.12
C ILE A 247 42.33 33.93 18.13
N ALA A 248 41.04 33.70 17.93
CA ALA A 248 39.99 34.17 18.84
C ALA A 248 40.16 33.60 20.26
N PHE A 249 40.55 32.33 20.36
CA PHE A 249 40.82 31.67 21.64
C PHE A 249 42.04 32.25 22.35
N LYS A 250 43.16 32.47 21.64
CA LYS A 250 44.37 33.09 22.19
C LYS A 250 44.15 34.52 22.68
N ASP A 251 43.18 35.20 22.09
CA ASP A 251 42.73 36.53 22.51
C ASP A 251 41.78 36.54 23.71
N GLY A 252 41.42 35.36 24.23
CA GLY A 252 40.51 35.21 25.37
C GLY A 252 39.03 35.34 24.99
N ASN A 253 38.69 35.44 23.70
CA ASN A 253 37.30 35.46 23.23
C ASN A 253 36.78 34.04 23.01
N ILE A 254 36.57 33.32 24.11
CA ILE A 254 36.23 31.89 24.12
C ILE A 254 34.89 31.62 23.45
N SER A 255 33.89 32.50 23.62
CA SER A 255 32.57 32.38 22.98
C SER A 255 32.66 32.50 21.45
N ALA A 256 33.41 33.49 20.94
CA ALA A 256 33.63 33.62 19.50
C ALA A 256 34.42 32.43 18.93
N ALA A 257 35.44 31.96 19.66
CA ALA A 257 36.21 30.78 19.27
C ALA A 257 35.33 29.52 19.18
N TRP A 258 34.44 29.31 20.15
CA TRP A 258 33.47 28.20 20.13
C TRP A 258 32.50 28.29 18.95
N GLY A 259 31.98 29.48 18.67
CA GLY A 259 31.14 29.73 17.49
C GLY A 259 31.85 29.33 16.19
N LEU A 260 33.11 29.72 16.03
CA LEU A 260 33.93 29.38 14.86
C LEU A 260 34.24 27.88 14.76
N VAL A 261 34.53 27.20 15.86
CA VAL A 261 34.73 25.73 15.90
C VAL A 261 33.45 24.99 15.50
N ASN A 262 32.28 25.45 15.93
CA ASN A 262 31.01 24.83 15.53
C ASN A 262 30.74 24.99 14.03
N ILE A 263 31.07 26.14 13.44
CA ILE A 263 31.01 26.32 11.98
C ILE A 263 32.01 25.38 11.30
N ALA A 264 33.22 25.24 11.83
CA ALA A 264 34.25 24.34 11.30
C ALA A 264 33.81 22.87 11.30
N ARG A 265 33.14 22.40 12.37
CA ARG A 265 32.61 21.03 12.46
C ARG A 265 31.57 20.71 11.39
N GLY A 266 30.85 21.72 10.90
CA GLY A 266 29.86 21.57 9.83
C GLY A 266 30.47 21.51 8.42
N LYS A 267 31.79 21.71 8.27
CA LYS A 267 32.47 21.70 6.97
C LYS A 267 33.10 20.34 6.69
N GLU A 268 32.99 19.87 5.44
CA GLU A 268 33.70 18.68 4.97
C GLU A 268 35.21 18.96 4.86
N GLY A 269 36.06 18.03 5.31
CA GLY A 269 37.52 18.14 5.27
C GLY A 269 38.20 17.55 6.50
N PHE A 270 39.53 17.58 6.52
CA PHE A 270 40.34 17.13 7.66
C PHE A 270 41.32 18.22 8.08
N CYS A 271 41.21 18.69 9.32
CA CYS A 271 42.19 19.55 9.99
C CYS A 271 42.58 18.92 11.33
N SER A 272 43.86 18.56 11.48
CA SER A 272 44.34 17.79 12.64
C SER A 272 44.27 18.54 13.97
N GLU A 273 44.20 19.87 13.93
CA GLU A 273 44.27 20.74 15.12
C GLU A 273 42.89 21.10 15.68
N LEU A 274 41.83 20.88 14.91
CA LEU A 274 40.46 21.22 15.31
C LEU A 274 40.07 20.50 16.60
N VAL A 275 40.43 19.21 16.73
CA VAL A 275 40.08 18.39 17.89
C VAL A 275 40.78 18.86 19.17
N SER A 276 42.07 19.21 19.07
CA SER A 276 42.80 19.77 20.22
C SER A 276 42.27 21.14 20.61
N LEU A 277 42.03 22.02 19.63
CA LEU A 277 41.51 23.37 19.89
C LEU A 277 40.11 23.33 20.49
N GLN A 278 39.25 22.43 20.02
CA GLN A 278 37.92 22.21 20.58
C GLN A 278 38.01 21.85 22.06
N LYS A 279 38.88 20.90 22.41
CA LYS A 279 39.06 20.46 23.80
C LYS A 279 39.55 21.59 24.70
N ASP A 280 40.47 22.42 24.21
CA ASP A 280 41.00 23.56 24.97
C ASP A 280 39.92 24.63 25.21
N ILE A 281 39.07 24.89 24.20
CA ILE A 281 37.91 25.80 24.32
C ILE A 281 36.86 25.24 25.29
N GLU A 282 36.51 23.96 25.18
CA GLU A 282 35.56 23.29 26.08
C GLU A 282 36.03 23.35 27.55
N GLN A 283 37.33 23.11 27.78
CA GLN A 283 37.90 23.20 29.12
C GLN A 283 37.83 24.63 29.68
N ALA A 284 38.02 25.64 28.83
CA ALA A 284 37.92 27.05 29.22
C ALA A 284 36.47 27.47 29.51
N LEU A 285 35.48 27.01 28.72
CA LEU A 285 34.05 27.24 28.97
C LEU A 285 33.61 26.61 30.30
N SER A 286 33.98 25.35 30.53
CA SER A 286 33.67 24.63 31.76
C SER A 286 34.25 25.32 33.01
N ALA A 287 35.48 25.85 32.91
CA ALA A 287 36.11 26.61 33.99
C ALA A 287 35.37 27.93 34.31
N GLN A 288 34.73 28.57 33.33
CA GLN A 288 33.90 29.77 33.55
C GLN A 288 32.55 29.45 34.19
N ALA A 289 31.92 28.33 33.80
CA ALA A 289 30.63 27.91 34.33
C ALA A 289 30.71 27.36 35.76
N GLY A 290 31.80 26.69 36.13
CA GLY A 290 31.97 26.01 37.42
C GLY A 290 31.56 26.81 38.67
N PRO A 291 32.02 28.06 38.86
CA PRO A 291 31.62 28.88 40.01
C PRO A 291 30.13 29.20 40.08
N VAL A 292 29.44 29.30 38.94
CA VAL A 292 27.99 29.56 38.86
C VAL A 292 27.21 28.31 39.22
N VAL A 293 27.65 27.14 38.73
CA VAL A 293 27.07 25.83 39.08
C VAL A 293 27.14 25.58 40.58
N GLN A 294 28.28 25.87 41.22
CA GLN A 294 28.43 25.71 42.67
C GLN A 294 27.45 26.60 43.46
N LYS A 295 27.19 27.83 42.99
CA LYS A 295 26.16 28.68 43.59
C LYS A 295 24.74 28.16 43.36
N ALA A 296 24.48 27.58 42.18
CA ALA A 296 23.19 26.98 41.85
C ALA A 296 22.89 25.76 42.75
N LEU A 297 23.89 24.90 42.98
CA LEU A 297 23.79 23.76 43.88
C LEU A 297 23.54 24.20 45.33
N ALA A 298 24.28 25.19 45.83
CA ALA A 298 24.06 25.73 47.18
C ALA A 298 22.66 26.32 47.36
N ALA A 299 22.13 27.03 46.35
CA ALA A 299 20.77 27.54 46.37
C ALA A 299 19.74 26.39 46.41
N PHE A 300 19.94 25.33 45.62
CA PHE A 300 19.07 24.16 45.62
C PHE A 300 19.06 23.42 46.97
N GLU A 301 20.22 23.26 47.60
CA GLU A 301 20.36 22.65 48.93
C GLU A 301 19.67 23.47 50.02
N SER A 302 19.72 24.81 49.93
CA SER A 302 19.01 25.71 50.84
C SER A 302 17.49 25.77 50.61
N GLY A 303 16.98 25.13 49.55
CA GLY A 303 15.56 25.09 49.21
C GLY A 303 15.06 26.28 48.37
N ASP A 304 15.93 27.17 47.92
CA ASP A 304 15.58 28.26 47.00
C ASP A 304 15.64 27.77 45.54
N VAL A 305 14.55 27.12 45.13
CA VAL A 305 14.41 26.47 43.83
C VAL A 305 14.45 27.47 42.66
N GLU A 306 13.88 28.66 42.83
CA GLU A 306 13.86 29.69 41.79
C GLU A 306 15.25 30.27 41.56
N GLN A 307 15.98 30.57 42.64
CA GLN A 307 17.35 31.05 42.52
C GLN A 307 18.29 29.97 41.96
N ALA A 308 18.10 28.71 42.34
CA ALA A 308 18.84 27.58 41.76
C ALA A 308 18.59 27.42 40.25
N ARG A 309 17.33 27.52 39.80
CA ARG A 309 16.96 27.45 38.37
C ARG A 309 17.60 28.58 37.56
N ARG A 310 17.55 29.82 38.07
CA ARG A 310 18.16 30.97 37.42
C ARG A 310 19.67 30.80 37.27
N LEU A 311 20.36 30.42 38.35
CA LEU A 311 21.82 30.22 38.33
C LEU A 311 22.23 29.02 37.46
N ALA A 312 21.44 27.95 37.40
CA ALA A 312 21.68 26.85 36.48
C ALA A 312 21.53 27.30 35.01
N GLY A 313 20.55 28.15 34.71
CA GLY A 313 20.41 28.80 33.40
C GLY A 313 21.62 29.67 33.05
N GLU A 314 22.07 30.53 33.98
CA GLU A 314 23.27 31.36 33.80
C GLU A 314 24.53 30.50 33.56
N ALA A 315 24.63 29.33 34.19
CA ALA A 315 25.73 28.39 33.94
C ALA A 315 25.66 27.75 32.55
N LEU A 316 24.46 27.44 32.06
CA LEU A 316 24.24 26.91 30.70
C LEU A 316 24.46 27.95 29.60
N ASP A 317 24.23 29.24 29.89
CA ASP A 317 24.57 30.32 28.97
C ASP A 317 26.09 30.46 28.79
N LEU A 318 26.87 30.13 29.84
CA LEU A 318 28.33 30.11 29.82
C LEU A 318 28.89 28.82 29.19
N ASP A 319 28.36 27.66 29.58
CA ASP A 319 28.70 26.35 29.01
C ASP A 319 27.41 25.56 28.75
N PRO A 320 26.92 25.54 27.50
CA PRO A 320 25.70 24.83 27.15
C PRO A 320 25.73 23.32 27.41
N HIS A 321 26.93 22.75 27.56
CA HIS A 321 27.16 21.31 27.74
C HIS A 321 27.48 20.95 29.19
N CYS A 322 27.32 21.88 30.13
CA CYS A 322 27.55 21.64 31.54
C CYS A 322 26.58 20.60 32.12
N GLN A 323 27.06 19.37 32.31
CA GLN A 323 26.24 18.25 32.78
C GLN A 323 25.63 18.48 34.17
N GLU A 324 26.37 19.16 35.05
CA GLU A 324 25.94 19.44 36.42
C GLU A 324 24.76 20.42 36.46
N ALA A 325 24.77 21.46 35.62
CA ALA A 325 23.66 22.40 35.51
C ALA A 325 22.40 21.73 34.93
N HIS A 326 22.55 20.88 33.90
CA HIS A 326 21.45 20.09 33.36
C HIS A 326 20.86 19.13 34.41
N ALA A 327 21.69 18.40 35.14
CA ALA A 327 21.25 17.49 36.20
C ALA A 327 20.51 18.23 37.33
N LEU A 328 20.93 19.46 37.65
CA LEU A 328 20.27 20.30 38.63
C LEU A 328 18.87 20.74 38.16
N ILE A 329 18.71 21.15 36.90
CA ILE A 329 17.40 21.49 36.33
C ILE A 329 16.45 20.29 36.39
N VAL A 330 16.92 19.10 36.01
CA VAL A 330 16.14 17.86 36.10
C VAL A 330 15.70 17.58 37.55
N SER A 331 16.59 17.80 38.52
CA SER A 331 16.29 17.60 39.94
C SER A 331 15.26 18.62 40.46
N ILE A 332 15.31 19.86 39.98
CA ILE A 332 14.33 20.90 40.26
C ILE A 332 12.96 20.52 39.70
N GLU A 333 12.91 20.05 38.46
CA GLU A 333 11.67 19.62 37.80
C GLU A 333 11.04 18.42 38.52
N ALA A 334 11.83 17.41 38.90
CA ALA A 334 11.35 16.26 39.66
C ALA A 334 10.72 16.66 41.01
N ARG A 335 11.30 17.66 41.70
CA ARG A 335 10.75 18.16 42.97
C ARG A 335 9.44 18.92 42.78
N ASN A 336 9.32 19.70 41.71
CA ASN A 336 8.09 20.42 41.37
C ASN A 336 6.97 19.46 40.93
N ASP A 337 7.30 18.43 40.16
CA ASP A 337 6.35 17.40 39.75
C ASP A 337 5.82 16.61 40.96
N GLU A 338 6.68 16.30 41.93
CA GLU A 338 6.25 15.65 43.17
C GLU A 338 5.28 16.53 43.98
N ALA A 339 5.58 17.82 44.15
CA ALA A 339 4.69 18.75 44.82
C ALA A 339 3.32 18.85 44.12
N ARG A 340 3.32 18.90 42.78
CA ARG A 340 2.12 18.94 41.95
C ARG A 340 1.31 17.65 42.02
N ARG A 341 1.97 16.48 42.08
CA ARG A 341 1.31 15.18 42.30
C ARG A 341 0.54 15.16 43.61
N VAL A 342 1.16 15.60 44.71
CA VAL A 342 0.54 15.65 46.04
C VAL A 342 -0.70 16.55 46.03
N GLU A 343 -0.61 17.73 45.42
CA GLU A 343 -1.74 18.66 45.29
C GLU A 343 -2.91 18.05 44.51
N LEU A 344 -2.63 17.44 43.36
CA LEU A 344 -3.65 16.84 42.49
C LEU A 344 -4.37 15.66 43.16
N TRP A 345 -3.65 14.81 43.91
CA TRP A 345 -4.27 13.75 44.70
C TRP A 345 -5.18 14.31 45.81
N ALA A 346 -4.74 15.36 46.52
CA ALA A 346 -5.56 16.00 47.55
C ALA A 346 -6.82 16.70 46.98
N ARG A 347 -6.73 17.22 45.76
CA ARG A 347 -7.89 17.79 45.05
C ARG A 347 -8.86 16.69 44.59
N LEU A 348 -8.34 15.57 44.09
CA LEU A 348 -9.14 14.42 43.69
C LEU A 348 -10.03 13.91 44.82
N GLU A 349 -9.57 13.91 46.07
CA GLU A 349 -10.39 13.47 47.21
C GLU A 349 -11.62 14.35 47.48
N LYS A 350 -11.57 15.63 47.09
CA LYS A 350 -12.62 16.62 47.37
C LYS A 350 -13.60 16.82 46.21
N GLU A 351 -13.21 16.45 44.99
CA GLU A 351 -14.00 16.68 43.78
C GLU A 351 -15.16 15.67 43.69
N PRO A 352 -16.43 16.11 43.53
CA PRO A 352 -17.55 15.19 43.34
C PRO A 352 -17.43 14.40 42.04
N ALA A 353 -18.17 13.29 41.94
CA ALA A 353 -18.24 12.50 40.71
C ALA A 353 -18.74 13.38 39.53
N GLY A 354 -18.04 13.32 38.40
CA GLY A 354 -18.31 14.21 37.28
C GLY A 354 -17.14 14.42 36.31
N GLY A 355 -17.35 15.27 35.31
CA GLY A 355 -16.40 15.50 34.21
C GLY A 355 -15.07 16.07 34.70
N GLU A 356 -15.10 16.97 35.68
CA GLU A 356 -13.91 17.59 36.25
C GLU A 356 -13.02 16.57 36.99
N ARG A 357 -13.63 15.58 37.64
CA ARG A 357 -12.91 14.48 38.30
C ARG A 357 -12.15 13.59 37.29
N ILE A 358 -12.71 13.35 36.10
CA ILE A 358 -12.01 12.64 35.00
C ILE A 358 -10.83 13.46 34.48
N VAL A 359 -10.97 14.78 34.34
CA VAL A 359 -9.88 15.67 33.92
C VAL A 359 -8.72 15.62 34.92
N LEU A 360 -9.03 15.64 36.22
CA LEU A 360 -8.04 15.48 37.28
C LEU A 360 -7.34 14.12 37.22
N LEU A 361 -8.08 13.03 37.05
CA LEU A 361 -7.51 11.67 36.93
C LEU A 361 -6.62 11.51 35.69
N ASN A 362 -6.99 12.10 34.54
CA ASN A 362 -6.13 12.09 33.35
C ASN A 362 -4.84 12.89 33.58
N THR A 363 -4.92 14.04 34.25
CA THR A 363 -3.74 14.83 34.60
C THR A 363 -2.82 14.07 35.56
N LEU A 364 -3.40 13.35 36.53
CA LEU A 364 -2.64 12.46 37.42
C LEU A 364 -2.02 11.28 36.67
N LEU A 365 -2.68 10.72 35.66
CA LEU A 365 -2.15 9.60 34.86
C LEU A 365 -0.88 9.98 34.10
N GLU A 366 -0.76 11.23 33.66
CA GLU A 366 0.43 11.74 32.98
C GLU A 366 1.61 11.95 33.94
N LEU A 367 1.34 12.38 35.19
CA LEU A 367 2.35 12.77 36.17
C LEU A 367 2.76 11.63 37.14
N ASP A 368 1.84 10.73 37.49
CA ASP A 368 2.03 9.64 38.46
C ASP A 368 1.95 8.27 37.78
N LYS A 369 3.03 7.92 37.08
CA LYS A 369 3.14 6.65 36.36
C LYS A 369 3.17 5.44 37.30
N ASP A 370 3.65 5.62 38.54
CA ASP A 370 3.78 4.56 39.54
C ASP A 370 2.42 4.05 40.01
N ARG A 371 1.39 4.91 40.00
CA ARG A 371 -0.01 4.55 40.33
C ARG A 371 -0.91 4.43 39.11
N SER A 372 -0.35 4.31 37.90
CA SER A 372 -1.10 4.34 36.64
C SER A 372 -2.24 3.32 36.57
N ASP A 373 -2.05 2.10 37.08
CA ASP A 373 -3.11 1.07 37.10
C ASP A 373 -4.27 1.45 38.02
N THR A 374 -3.98 2.01 39.20
CA THR A 374 -4.98 2.52 40.13
C THR A 374 -5.75 3.68 39.52
N ILE A 375 -5.07 4.61 38.86
CA ILE A 375 -5.69 5.76 38.19
C ILE A 375 -6.58 5.31 37.04
N ARG A 376 -6.13 4.36 36.21
CA ARG A 376 -6.94 3.78 35.12
C ARG A 376 -8.21 3.11 35.65
N LYS A 377 -8.11 2.41 36.78
CA LYS A 377 -9.28 1.83 37.45
C LYS A 377 -10.26 2.90 37.92
N LEU A 378 -9.79 3.95 38.57
CA LEU A 378 -10.63 5.07 39.01
C LEU A 378 -11.30 5.78 37.81
N ILE A 379 -10.60 5.95 36.68
CA ILE A 379 -11.19 6.50 35.45
C ILE A 379 -12.29 5.59 34.92
N ALA A 380 -12.09 4.27 34.94
CA ALA A 380 -13.09 3.31 34.51
C ALA A 380 -14.33 3.36 35.41
N ASP A 381 -14.14 3.35 36.73
CA ASP A 381 -15.22 3.43 37.72
C ASP A 381 -16.02 4.74 37.57
N GLU A 382 -15.34 5.87 37.40
CA GLU A 382 -15.96 7.19 37.21
C GLU A 382 -16.76 7.26 35.90
N LYS A 383 -16.23 6.71 34.81
CA LYS A 383 -16.95 6.62 33.52
C LYS A 383 -18.20 5.74 33.63
N VAL A 384 -18.17 4.65 34.39
CA VAL A 384 -19.35 3.82 34.66
C VAL A 384 -20.39 4.61 35.46
N GLN A 385 -19.98 5.38 36.46
CA GLN A 385 -20.87 6.20 37.27
C GLN A 385 -21.53 7.33 36.46
N GLN A 386 -20.79 8.02 35.59
CA GLN A 386 -21.36 9.02 34.68
C GLN A 386 -22.39 8.42 33.71
N ARG A 387 -22.10 7.25 33.15
CA ARG A 387 -23.05 6.56 32.27
C ARG A 387 -24.33 6.17 33.01
N ARG A 388 -24.23 5.73 34.28
CA ARG A 388 -25.40 5.48 35.15
C ARG A 388 -26.24 6.74 35.36
N MET A 389 -25.61 7.86 35.74
CA MET A 389 -26.35 9.12 35.96
C MET A 389 -27.04 9.63 34.69
N LEU A 390 -26.38 9.52 33.54
CA LEU A 390 -26.96 9.91 32.25
C LEU A 390 -28.12 9.00 31.85
N PHE A 391 -28.01 7.69 32.13
CA PHE A 391 -29.09 6.74 31.94
C PHE A 391 -30.32 7.11 32.79
N ASP A 392 -30.13 7.35 34.09
CA ASP A 392 -31.22 7.69 35.02
C ASP A 392 -31.92 9.00 34.61
N ALA A 393 -31.16 10.05 34.30
CA ALA A 393 -31.72 11.32 33.82
C ALA A 393 -32.52 11.16 32.52
N ARG A 394 -32.08 10.27 31.62
CA ARG A 394 -32.76 9.99 30.35
C ARG A 394 -34.00 9.13 30.53
N LEU A 395 -33.99 8.22 31.52
CA LEU A 395 -35.16 7.45 31.92
C LEU A 395 -36.26 8.34 32.50
N ASP A 396 -35.90 9.32 33.34
CA ASP A 396 -36.85 10.30 33.86
C ASP A 396 -37.41 11.20 32.75
N SER A 397 -36.56 11.63 31.80
CA SER A 397 -37.01 12.35 30.61
C SER A 397 -37.99 11.52 29.77
N LEU A 398 -37.75 10.22 29.61
CA LEU A 398 -38.67 9.32 28.91
C LEU A 398 -40.04 9.24 29.61
N ARG A 399 -40.07 9.16 30.94
CA ARG A 399 -41.33 9.17 31.72
C ARG A 399 -42.15 10.43 31.46
N GLU A 400 -41.51 11.59 31.39
CA GLU A 400 -42.19 12.84 31.03
C GLU A 400 -42.72 12.86 29.59
N LEU A 401 -41.96 12.34 28.62
CA LEU A 401 -42.35 12.30 27.21
C LEU A 401 -43.56 11.40 26.97
N ILE A 402 -43.65 10.27 27.69
CA ILE A 402 -44.81 9.38 27.65
C ILE A 402 -46.06 10.10 28.17
N LEU A 403 -45.95 10.81 29.30
CA LEU A 403 -47.07 11.57 29.88
C LEU A 403 -47.57 12.68 28.93
N LYS A 404 -46.66 13.35 28.22
CA LYS A 404 -46.98 14.38 27.22
C LYS A 404 -47.39 13.82 25.85
N GLN A 405 -47.35 12.50 25.66
CA GLN A 405 -47.59 11.82 24.37
C GLN A 405 -46.69 12.32 23.23
N CYS A 406 -45.47 12.75 23.56
CA CYS A 406 -44.44 13.14 22.59
C CYS A 406 -43.77 11.89 22.02
N TRP A 407 -44.50 11.13 21.19
CA TRP A 407 -44.09 9.80 20.74
C TRP A 407 -42.79 9.81 19.93
N SER A 408 -42.58 10.83 19.09
CA SER A 408 -41.37 10.95 18.28
C SER A 408 -40.11 11.00 19.16
N GLU A 409 -40.12 11.86 20.18
CA GLU A 409 -39.03 12.05 21.12
C GLU A 409 -38.91 10.86 22.09
N ALA A 410 -40.04 10.24 22.46
CA ALA A 410 -40.07 9.03 23.27
C ALA A 410 -39.39 7.85 22.56
N PHE A 411 -39.57 7.70 21.24
CA PHE A 411 -38.85 6.70 20.44
C PHE A 411 -37.34 6.87 20.53
N ASP A 412 -36.86 8.11 20.38
CA ASP A 412 -35.42 8.41 20.42
C ASP A 412 -34.85 8.10 21.81
N ALA A 413 -35.59 8.43 22.87
CA ALA A 413 -35.20 8.14 24.25
C ALA A 413 -35.19 6.63 24.56
N VAL A 414 -36.22 5.88 24.16
CA VAL A 414 -36.29 4.42 24.35
C VAL A 414 -35.19 3.70 23.58
N THR A 415 -34.99 4.05 22.31
CA THR A 415 -33.99 3.41 21.45
C THR A 415 -32.59 3.64 22.01
N PHE A 416 -32.30 4.86 22.48
CA PHE A 416 -31.04 5.17 23.15
C PHE A 416 -30.83 4.32 24.41
N LEU A 417 -31.85 4.21 25.27
CA LEU A 417 -31.77 3.48 26.54
C LEU A 417 -31.65 1.96 26.32
N MET A 418 -32.41 1.39 25.37
CA MET A 418 -32.39 -0.05 25.05
C MET A 418 -31.09 -0.52 24.38
N ARG A 419 -30.31 0.40 23.80
CA ARG A 419 -29.02 0.11 23.15
C ARG A 419 -27.82 0.13 24.10
N GLN A 420 -28.02 0.40 25.39
CA GLN A 420 -26.93 0.38 26.38
C GLN A 420 -26.70 -1.06 26.87
N PRO A 421 -25.62 -1.75 26.43
CA PRO A 421 -25.37 -3.15 26.79
C PRO A 421 -25.02 -3.35 28.28
N GLU A 422 -24.75 -2.26 28.99
CA GLU A 422 -24.27 -2.22 30.37
C GLU A 422 -25.41 -2.37 31.41
N PHE A 423 -26.68 -2.24 30.99
CA PHE A 423 -27.86 -2.29 31.86
C PHE A 423 -28.97 -3.23 31.32
N PRO A 424 -28.69 -4.51 31.06
CA PRO A 424 -29.66 -5.43 30.46
C PRO A 424 -30.91 -5.64 31.31
N GLU A 425 -30.76 -5.65 32.65
CA GLU A 425 -31.87 -5.79 33.61
C GLU A 425 -32.87 -4.63 33.57
N ARG A 426 -32.47 -3.47 33.03
CA ARG A 426 -33.33 -2.27 32.96
C ARG A 426 -34.10 -2.15 31.65
N ALA A 427 -33.85 -3.02 30.68
CA ALA A 427 -34.64 -3.05 29.46
C ALA A 427 -36.09 -3.48 29.74
N GLU A 428 -36.30 -4.39 30.70
CA GLU A 428 -37.63 -4.77 31.19
C GLU A 428 -38.34 -3.60 31.88
N GLU A 429 -37.60 -2.80 32.67
CA GLU A 429 -38.13 -1.58 33.28
C GLU A 429 -38.66 -0.60 32.21
N ILE A 430 -37.90 -0.37 31.14
CA ILE A 430 -38.30 0.52 30.04
C ILE A 430 -39.54 0.01 29.32
N VAL A 431 -39.61 -1.29 29.01
CA VAL A 431 -40.78 -1.90 28.34
C VAL A 431 -42.04 -1.77 29.20
N SER A 432 -41.90 -1.89 30.52
CA SER A 432 -43.04 -1.78 31.44
C SER A 432 -43.65 -0.37 31.52
N LEU A 433 -42.93 0.68 31.09
CA LEU A 433 -43.41 2.05 31.13
C LEU A 433 -44.56 2.33 30.15
N CYS A 434 -44.62 1.61 29.02
CA CYS A 434 -45.66 1.83 28.02
C CYS A 434 -45.90 0.56 27.17
N PRO A 435 -47.16 0.15 26.95
CA PRO A 435 -47.48 -1.02 26.13
C PRO A 435 -47.01 -0.90 24.67
N TYR A 436 -46.68 0.31 24.19
CA TYR A 436 -46.18 0.51 22.83
C TYR A 436 -44.69 0.15 22.68
N PHE A 437 -43.94 -0.03 23.75
CA PHE A 437 -42.51 -0.33 23.68
C PHE A 437 -42.19 -1.82 23.55
N SER A 438 -43.15 -2.70 23.84
CA SER A 438 -42.94 -4.16 23.77
C SER A 438 -42.47 -4.63 22.39
N VAL A 439 -42.96 -3.98 21.33
CA VAL A 439 -42.61 -4.33 19.94
C VAL A 439 -41.18 -3.93 19.52
N LEU A 440 -40.53 -3.05 20.30
CA LEU A 440 -39.16 -2.60 20.08
C LEU A 440 -38.14 -3.54 20.77
N TYR A 441 -38.54 -4.15 21.88
CA TYR A 441 -37.65 -5.00 22.68
C TYR A 441 -37.30 -6.31 21.96
N GLY A 442 -36.00 -6.61 21.85
CA GLY A 442 -35.51 -7.85 21.23
C GLY A 442 -35.80 -7.98 19.73
N ASN A 443 -36.26 -6.91 19.07
CA ASN A 443 -36.67 -6.96 17.66
C ASN A 443 -35.45 -6.86 16.73
N LYS A 444 -34.89 -8.03 16.38
CA LYS A 444 -33.72 -8.15 15.50
C LYS A 444 -33.91 -7.48 14.13
N ARG A 445 -35.15 -7.42 13.61
CA ARG A 445 -35.44 -6.83 12.29
C ARG A 445 -35.41 -5.30 12.33
N LEU A 446 -35.87 -4.68 13.41
CA LEU A 446 -35.74 -3.23 13.57
C LEU A 446 -34.29 -2.82 13.81
N ASN A 447 -33.50 -3.65 14.49
CA ASN A 447 -32.07 -3.40 14.70
C ASN A 447 -31.25 -3.42 13.40
N SER A 448 -31.71 -4.12 12.36
CA SER A 448 -31.09 -4.12 11.03
C SER A 448 -31.56 -2.98 10.11
N THR A 449 -32.44 -2.11 10.60
CA THR A 449 -33.07 -1.03 9.82
C THR A 449 -32.61 0.33 10.34
N SER A 450 -32.60 1.36 9.49
CA SER A 450 -32.21 2.72 9.90
C SER A 450 -33.14 3.25 11.02
N ASP A 451 -32.59 4.03 11.95
CA ASP A 451 -33.36 4.62 13.07
C ASP A 451 -34.55 5.43 12.59
N ARG A 452 -34.40 6.15 11.46
CA ARG A 452 -35.49 6.91 10.84
C ARG A 452 -36.62 6.02 10.35
N SER A 453 -36.31 4.91 9.69
CA SER A 453 -37.30 3.96 9.20
C SER A 453 -37.95 3.18 10.35
N ALA A 454 -37.18 2.77 11.36
CA ALA A 454 -37.70 2.11 12.56
C ALA A 454 -38.64 3.04 13.35
N LYS A 455 -38.29 4.33 13.45
CA LYS A 455 -39.12 5.37 14.05
C LYS A 455 -40.44 5.54 13.31
N ASP A 456 -40.40 5.63 11.98
CA ASP A 456 -41.61 5.77 11.17
C ASP A 456 -42.54 4.56 11.32
N LEU A 457 -42.01 3.35 11.22
CA LEU A 457 -42.76 2.10 11.43
C LEU A 457 -43.40 2.04 12.83
N TRP A 458 -42.66 2.41 13.87
CA TRP A 458 -43.16 2.41 15.24
C TRP A 458 -44.22 3.50 15.47
N LEU A 459 -44.03 4.71 14.93
CA LEU A 459 -45.05 5.77 15.02
C LEU A 459 -46.34 5.39 14.29
N ARG A 460 -46.24 4.68 13.16
CA ARG A 460 -47.40 4.11 12.46
C ARG A 460 -48.12 3.07 13.32
N PHE A 461 -47.38 2.21 14.03
CA PHE A 461 -47.94 1.27 14.98
C PHE A 461 -48.67 1.97 16.14
N VAL A 462 -48.04 2.97 16.78
CA VAL A 462 -48.66 3.76 17.85
C VAL A 462 -49.95 4.43 17.37
N LYS A 463 -49.93 5.03 16.18
CA LYS A 463 -51.10 5.66 15.56
C LYS A 463 -52.24 4.65 15.31
N ALA A 464 -51.92 3.47 14.80
CA ALA A 464 -52.91 2.40 14.56
C ALA A 464 -53.50 1.86 15.87
N LYS A 465 -52.67 1.65 16.90
CA LYS A 465 -53.12 1.25 18.25
C LYS A 465 -54.04 2.30 18.88
N LEU A 466 -53.70 3.58 18.77
CA LEU A 466 -54.55 4.67 19.26
C LEU A 466 -55.88 4.77 18.49
N ALA A 467 -55.87 4.52 17.17
CA ALA A 467 -57.09 4.49 16.36
C ALA A 467 -58.00 3.31 16.75
N LEU A 468 -57.41 2.12 16.96
CA LEU A 468 -58.11 0.93 17.40
C LEU A 468 -58.73 1.11 18.79
N ALA A 469 -57.99 1.68 19.75
CA ALA A 469 -58.49 1.99 21.09
C ALA A 469 -59.62 3.03 21.07
N ALA A 470 -59.63 3.93 20.07
CA ALA A 470 -60.68 4.92 19.85
C ALA A 470 -61.89 4.37 19.06
N GLY A 471 -61.93 3.08 18.72
CA GLY A 471 -63.02 2.44 17.98
C GLY A 471 -63.09 2.82 16.50
N ARG A 472 -62.01 3.36 15.92
CA ARG A 472 -61.89 3.66 14.49
C ARG A 472 -61.08 2.56 13.80
N ASP A 473 -61.73 1.44 13.52
CA ASP A 473 -61.10 0.24 12.95
C ASP A 473 -60.97 0.26 11.42
N GLU A 474 -61.63 1.21 10.75
CA GLU A 474 -61.49 1.45 9.31
C GLU A 474 -60.01 1.67 8.94
N ALA A 475 -59.49 0.86 8.01
CA ALA A 475 -58.08 0.84 7.55
C ALA A 475 -57.00 0.45 8.60
N CYS A 476 -57.38 0.05 9.82
CA CYS A 476 -56.41 -0.46 10.81
C CYS A 476 -55.78 -1.79 10.37
N LEU A 477 -56.56 -2.70 9.77
CA LEU A 477 -56.04 -3.99 9.31
C LEU A 477 -54.95 -3.84 8.24
N GLU A 478 -55.14 -2.96 7.25
CA GLU A 478 -54.15 -2.66 6.21
C GLU A 478 -52.84 -2.16 6.84
N THR A 479 -52.95 -1.25 7.80
CA THR A 479 -51.79 -0.73 8.53
C THR A 479 -51.09 -1.83 9.33
N PHE A 480 -51.83 -2.74 9.99
CA PHE A 480 -51.21 -3.87 10.70
C PHE A 480 -50.63 -4.90 9.72
N ASP A 481 -51.22 -5.15 8.55
CA ASP A 481 -50.65 -6.07 7.55
C ASP A 481 -49.31 -5.54 7.00
N GLU A 482 -49.21 -4.23 6.76
CA GLU A 482 -47.94 -3.60 6.37
C GLU A 482 -46.87 -3.67 7.47
N LEU A 483 -47.28 -3.62 8.73
CA LEU A 483 -46.38 -3.63 9.88
C LEU A 483 -46.05 -5.05 10.38
N ARG A 484 -46.80 -6.06 9.95
CA ARG A 484 -46.63 -7.48 10.34
C ARG A 484 -45.22 -8.04 10.08
N PRO A 485 -44.53 -7.73 8.97
CA PRO A 485 -43.15 -8.17 8.77
C PRO A 485 -42.19 -7.68 9.86
N TRP A 486 -42.52 -6.60 10.56
CA TRP A 486 -41.66 -5.96 11.54
C TRP A 486 -42.03 -6.33 12.97
N PHE A 487 -43.32 -6.29 13.32
CA PHE A 487 -43.79 -6.47 14.70
C PHE A 487 -44.52 -7.80 14.93
N GLY A 488 -44.67 -8.63 13.91
CA GLY A 488 -45.46 -9.86 13.96
C GLY A 488 -44.99 -10.92 14.96
N SER A 489 -43.80 -10.79 15.55
CA SER A 489 -43.33 -11.66 16.64
C SER A 489 -43.76 -11.21 18.03
N ALA A 490 -44.26 -9.97 18.18
CA ALA A 490 -44.68 -9.43 19.46
C ALA A 490 -46.10 -9.90 19.81
N PRO A 491 -46.34 -10.47 21.00
CA PRO A 491 -47.66 -10.96 21.42
C PRO A 491 -48.76 -9.89 21.35
N GLU A 492 -48.45 -8.66 21.78
CA GLU A 492 -49.42 -7.56 21.80
C GLU A 492 -49.79 -7.07 20.39
N PHE A 493 -48.93 -7.33 19.39
CA PHE A 493 -49.23 -7.05 17.99
C PHE A 493 -50.08 -8.17 17.38
N GLN A 494 -49.75 -9.43 17.66
CA GLN A 494 -50.48 -10.59 17.13
C GLN A 494 -51.94 -10.63 17.59
N ALA A 495 -52.20 -10.30 18.87
CA ALA A 495 -53.55 -10.30 19.42
C ALA A 495 -54.49 -9.33 18.66
N ASP A 496 -54.02 -8.09 18.43
CA ASP A 496 -54.79 -7.06 17.72
C ASP A 496 -54.95 -7.39 16.23
N HIS A 497 -53.89 -7.89 15.59
CA HIS A 497 -53.92 -8.29 14.18
C HIS A 497 -54.92 -9.42 13.94
N LEU A 498 -54.92 -10.45 14.79
CA LEU A 498 -55.86 -11.57 14.70
C LEU A 498 -57.31 -11.11 14.88
N MET A 499 -57.56 -10.22 15.84
CA MET A 499 -58.90 -9.66 16.06
C MET A 499 -59.40 -8.90 14.83
N LEU A 500 -58.57 -8.03 14.24
CA LEU A 500 -58.90 -7.27 13.03
C LEU A 500 -59.11 -8.20 11.82
N GLN A 501 -58.26 -9.22 11.66
CA GLN A 501 -58.36 -10.21 10.60
C GLN A 501 -59.67 -11.01 10.67
N GLN A 502 -60.10 -11.43 11.87
CA GLN A 502 -61.36 -12.16 12.06
C GLN A 502 -62.59 -11.31 11.71
N ARG A 503 -62.57 -10.02 12.06
CA ARG A 503 -63.64 -9.07 11.68
C ARG A 503 -63.74 -8.92 10.17
N GLU A 504 -62.61 -8.72 9.49
CA GLU A 504 -62.59 -8.57 8.02
C GLU A 504 -62.97 -9.86 7.29
N GLN A 505 -62.54 -11.03 7.79
CA GLN A 505 -62.98 -12.32 7.27
C GLN A 505 -64.49 -12.49 7.34
N THR A 506 -65.11 -12.07 8.45
CA THR A 506 -66.56 -12.15 8.63
C THR A 506 -67.29 -11.25 7.61
N ARG A 507 -66.78 -10.03 7.39
CA ARG A 507 -67.30 -9.12 6.37
C ARG A 507 -67.15 -9.67 4.94
N ALA A 508 -65.97 -10.18 4.61
CA ALA A 508 -65.69 -10.75 3.29
C ALA A 508 -66.56 -11.98 2.99
N ARG A 509 -66.81 -12.85 3.98
CA ARG A 509 -67.75 -13.99 3.83
C ARG A 509 -69.16 -13.51 3.47
N ALA A 510 -69.67 -12.48 4.13
CA ALA A 510 -71.00 -11.92 3.84
C ALA A 510 -71.08 -11.29 2.44
N GLU A 511 -70.04 -10.55 2.03
CA GLU A 511 -69.96 -9.94 0.70
C GLU A 511 -69.83 -10.99 -0.42
N ILE A 512 -69.01 -12.02 -0.23
CA ILE A 512 -68.85 -13.12 -1.20
C ILE A 512 -70.15 -13.92 -1.35
N ALA A 513 -70.84 -14.23 -0.25
CA ALA A 513 -72.13 -14.93 -0.31
C ALA A 513 -73.18 -14.13 -1.11
N ALA A 514 -73.24 -12.81 -0.89
CA ALA A 514 -74.16 -11.94 -1.63
C ALA A 514 -73.82 -11.86 -3.13
N LEU A 515 -72.53 -11.84 -3.49
CA LEU A 515 -72.06 -11.81 -4.87
C LEU A 515 -72.27 -13.14 -5.60
N LEU A 516 -72.05 -14.28 -4.93
CA LEU A 516 -72.28 -15.59 -5.52
C LEU A 516 -73.77 -15.88 -5.75
N GLU A 517 -74.67 -15.39 -4.89
CA GLU A 517 -76.11 -15.48 -5.15
C GLU A 517 -76.53 -14.71 -6.41
N GLN A 518 -75.86 -13.61 -6.76
CA GLN A 518 -76.11 -12.86 -8.01
C GLN A 518 -75.73 -13.66 -9.26
N THR A 519 -74.74 -14.56 -9.17
CA THR A 519 -74.31 -15.40 -10.31
C THR A 519 -75.29 -16.53 -10.65
N ARG A 520 -76.24 -16.84 -9.77
CA ARG A 520 -77.27 -17.88 -9.97
C ARG A 520 -78.52 -17.38 -10.71
N ALA A 521 -78.58 -16.09 -11.04
CA ALA A 521 -79.70 -15.52 -11.78
C ALA A 521 -79.67 -15.96 -13.27
N PRO A 522 -80.81 -16.37 -13.87
CA PRO A 522 -80.88 -16.91 -15.23
C PRO A 522 -80.52 -15.90 -16.35
N GLU A 523 -80.34 -14.62 -16.02
CA GLU A 523 -80.01 -13.54 -16.95
C GLU A 523 -78.55 -13.07 -16.87
N CYS A 524 -77.69 -13.72 -16.06
CA CYS A 524 -76.30 -13.29 -15.88
C CYS A 524 -75.48 -13.52 -17.16
N SER A 525 -75.03 -12.44 -17.80
CA SER A 525 -74.18 -12.52 -18.99
C SER A 525 -72.76 -13.00 -18.64
N GLU A 526 -72.05 -13.58 -19.62
CA GLU A 526 -70.65 -14.02 -19.46
C GLU A 526 -69.73 -12.88 -18.95
N THR A 527 -69.98 -11.65 -19.39
CA THR A 527 -69.28 -10.45 -18.96
C THR A 527 -69.54 -10.10 -17.49
N GLU A 528 -70.79 -10.22 -17.03
CA GLU A 528 -71.17 -9.95 -15.63
C GLU A 528 -70.63 -11.05 -14.71
N LEU A 529 -70.68 -12.30 -15.14
CA LEU A 529 -70.16 -13.43 -14.37
C LEU A 529 -68.64 -13.32 -14.19
N ARG A 530 -67.90 -12.90 -15.22
CA ARG A 530 -66.46 -12.58 -15.12
C ARG A 530 -66.17 -11.37 -14.22
N GLN A 531 -67.02 -10.34 -14.22
CA GLN A 531 -66.87 -9.18 -13.33
C GLN A 531 -67.12 -9.56 -11.86
N ILE A 532 -68.20 -10.29 -11.58
CA ILE A 532 -68.52 -10.79 -10.24
C ILE A 532 -67.39 -11.70 -9.74
N HIS A 533 -66.87 -12.58 -10.60
CA HIS A 533 -65.69 -13.40 -10.29
C HIS A 533 -64.46 -12.58 -9.93
N SER A 534 -64.20 -11.48 -10.63
CA SER A 534 -63.07 -10.60 -10.31
C SER A 534 -63.25 -9.94 -8.94
N ILE A 535 -64.47 -9.58 -8.55
CA ILE A 535 -64.75 -8.96 -7.25
C ILE A 535 -64.65 -10.01 -6.14
N VAL A 536 -65.22 -11.20 -6.34
CA VAL A 536 -65.13 -12.33 -5.41
C VAL A 536 -63.67 -12.75 -5.20
N ARG A 537 -62.85 -12.88 -6.26
CA ARG A 537 -61.40 -13.17 -6.12
C ARG A 537 -60.67 -12.14 -5.28
N LYS A 538 -60.99 -10.84 -5.44
CA LYS A 538 -60.40 -9.78 -4.62
C LYS A 538 -60.77 -9.93 -3.15
N ARG A 539 -62.02 -10.30 -2.84
CA ARG A 539 -62.50 -10.50 -1.47
C ARG A 539 -62.04 -11.82 -0.84
N MET A 540 -61.82 -12.87 -1.64
CA MET A 540 -61.28 -14.14 -1.18
C MET A 540 -59.87 -14.03 -0.60
N ALA A 541 -59.13 -12.97 -0.93
CA ALA A 541 -57.75 -12.76 -0.48
C ALA A 541 -57.59 -12.76 1.05
N VAL A 542 -58.62 -12.33 1.80
CA VAL A 542 -58.60 -12.27 3.27
C VAL A 542 -59.04 -13.57 3.97
N LEU A 543 -59.57 -14.55 3.23
CA LEU A 543 -60.06 -15.83 3.76
C LEU A 543 -58.94 -16.88 3.96
N SER A 544 -59.27 -17.96 4.67
CA SER A 544 -58.35 -19.09 4.85
C SER A 544 -58.03 -19.78 3.51
N ILE A 545 -56.95 -20.58 3.48
CA ILE A 545 -56.52 -21.29 2.24
C ILE A 545 -57.55 -22.35 1.84
N GLU A 546 -58.18 -23.00 2.82
CA GLU A 546 -59.19 -24.05 2.61
C GLU A 546 -60.47 -23.46 2.00
N GLU A 547 -61.00 -22.39 2.60
CA GLU A 547 -62.16 -21.67 2.05
C GLU A 547 -61.88 -21.08 0.66
N ARG A 548 -60.65 -20.59 0.44
CA ARG A 548 -60.23 -20.09 -0.88
C ARG A 548 -60.26 -21.18 -1.94
N ARG A 549 -59.83 -22.39 -1.62
CA ARG A 549 -59.82 -23.52 -2.56
C ARG A 549 -61.25 -23.95 -2.91
N GLU A 550 -62.12 -24.05 -1.91
CA GLU A 550 -63.51 -24.46 -2.09
C GLU A 550 -64.29 -23.45 -2.95
N LEU A 551 -64.15 -22.15 -2.65
CA LEU A 551 -64.75 -21.08 -3.44
C LEU A 551 -64.14 -20.99 -4.86
N ALA A 552 -62.83 -21.20 -5.00
CA ALA A 552 -62.18 -21.20 -6.31
C ALA A 552 -62.66 -22.36 -7.20
N SER A 553 -62.82 -23.57 -6.63
CA SER A 553 -63.39 -24.74 -7.32
C SER A 553 -64.83 -24.46 -7.77
N THR A 554 -65.65 -23.91 -6.87
CA THR A 554 -67.05 -23.54 -7.17
C THR A 554 -67.14 -22.50 -8.28
N MET A 555 -66.17 -21.60 -8.34
CA MET A 555 -66.05 -20.59 -9.39
C MET A 555 -65.58 -21.21 -10.72
N GLU A 556 -64.54 -22.04 -10.70
CA GLU A 556 -64.03 -22.73 -11.89
C GLU A 556 -65.11 -23.62 -12.53
N GLU A 557 -65.89 -24.35 -11.74
CA GLU A 557 -67.04 -25.14 -12.22
C GLU A 557 -68.10 -24.28 -12.95
N HIS A 558 -68.37 -23.05 -12.49
CA HIS A 558 -69.30 -22.12 -13.15
C HIS A 558 -68.73 -21.50 -14.44
N LEU A 559 -67.41 -21.33 -14.54
CA LEU A 559 -66.75 -20.83 -15.76
C LEU A 559 -66.57 -21.93 -16.80
N ASP A 560 -66.33 -23.17 -16.38
CA ASP A 560 -66.18 -24.33 -17.26
C ASP A 560 -67.51 -24.69 -17.95
N ALA A 561 -68.65 -24.45 -17.29
CA ALA A 561 -69.98 -24.58 -17.88
C ALA A 561 -70.27 -23.60 -19.05
N LEU A 562 -69.41 -22.59 -19.28
CA LEU A 562 -69.58 -21.55 -20.30
C LEU A 562 -68.64 -21.68 -21.51
N HIS A 563 -67.75 -22.66 -21.58
CA HIS A 563 -66.74 -22.71 -22.64
C HIS A 563 -67.27 -23.24 -24.00
N ARG A 564 -67.13 -22.39 -25.03
CA ARG A 564 -67.21 -22.72 -26.48
C ARG A 564 -65.89 -23.35 -26.97
N GLU A 565 -65.97 -24.09 -28.08
CA GLU A 565 -64.87 -24.75 -28.79
C GLU A 565 -63.59 -23.90 -28.88
N GLN A 566 -62.47 -24.50 -28.46
CA GLN A 566 -61.14 -23.88 -28.48
C GLN A 566 -60.56 -23.84 -29.90
N ASP A 567 -60.10 -22.67 -30.31
CA ASP A 567 -59.38 -22.44 -31.56
C ASP A 567 -57.97 -23.06 -31.49
N VAL A 568 -57.78 -24.16 -32.24
CA VAL A 568 -56.51 -24.91 -32.32
C VAL A 568 -55.35 -24.03 -32.82
N ASP A 569 -55.61 -23.05 -33.70
CA ASP A 569 -54.58 -22.14 -34.22
C ASP A 569 -54.11 -21.15 -33.15
N LYS A 570 -54.97 -20.80 -32.20
CA LYS A 570 -54.58 -20.01 -31.03
C LYS A 570 -53.70 -20.83 -30.09
N LEU A 571 -54.06 -22.09 -29.83
CA LEU A 571 -53.26 -22.98 -28.96
C LEU A 571 -51.87 -23.26 -29.56
N LEU A 572 -51.78 -23.48 -30.87
CA LEU A 572 -50.51 -23.68 -31.57
C LEU A 572 -49.62 -22.42 -31.51
N ARG A 573 -50.19 -21.21 -31.64
CA ARG A 573 -49.45 -19.95 -31.45
C ARG A 573 -48.95 -19.80 -30.02
N GLU A 574 -49.80 -20.06 -29.03
CA GLU A 574 -49.39 -20.01 -27.63
C GLU A 574 -48.33 -21.07 -27.28
N LEU A 575 -48.33 -22.21 -27.98
CA LEU A 575 -47.30 -23.24 -27.82
C LEU A 575 -45.98 -22.78 -28.43
N ARG A 576 -45.99 -22.18 -29.62
CA ARG A 576 -44.80 -21.59 -30.24
C ARG A 576 -44.17 -20.53 -29.33
N ASP A 577 -44.98 -19.61 -28.79
CA ASP A 577 -44.50 -18.59 -27.85
C ASP A 577 -43.89 -19.22 -26.58
N ALA A 578 -44.54 -20.27 -26.03
CA ALA A 578 -44.06 -20.98 -24.85
C ALA A 578 -42.74 -21.73 -25.10
N LEU A 579 -42.57 -22.33 -26.29
CA LEU A 579 -41.32 -22.99 -26.69
C LEU A 579 -40.19 -21.97 -26.91
N GLN A 580 -40.50 -20.83 -27.53
CA GLN A 580 -39.53 -19.77 -27.79
C GLN A 580 -38.94 -19.19 -26.50
N ILE A 581 -39.76 -18.91 -25.48
CA ILE A 581 -39.26 -18.43 -24.16
C ILE A 581 -38.81 -19.57 -23.23
N GLY A 582 -38.95 -20.82 -23.67
CA GLY A 582 -38.57 -22.01 -22.91
C GLY A 582 -39.38 -22.25 -21.64
N ASN A 583 -40.70 -22.00 -21.67
CA ASN A 583 -41.63 -22.29 -20.58
C ASN A 583 -42.12 -23.75 -20.68
N ARG A 584 -41.37 -24.66 -20.04
CA ARG A 584 -41.61 -26.12 -20.09
C ARG A 584 -43.00 -26.51 -19.57
N GLU A 585 -43.46 -25.91 -18.48
CA GLU A 585 -44.77 -26.21 -17.87
C GLU A 585 -45.92 -25.83 -18.81
N LYS A 586 -45.90 -24.59 -19.36
CA LYS A 586 -46.93 -24.13 -20.29
C LYS A 586 -46.92 -24.95 -21.58
N ALA A 587 -45.74 -25.22 -22.15
CA ALA A 587 -45.62 -26.04 -23.34
C ALA A 587 -46.15 -27.47 -23.12
N ALA A 588 -45.84 -28.09 -21.97
CA ALA A 588 -46.36 -29.43 -21.63
C ALA A 588 -47.89 -29.44 -21.45
N CYS A 589 -48.47 -28.38 -20.89
CA CYS A 589 -49.93 -28.24 -20.78
C CYS A 589 -50.58 -28.12 -22.16
N LEU A 590 -50.10 -27.18 -22.98
CA LEU A 590 -50.63 -26.95 -24.33
C LEU A 590 -50.50 -28.17 -25.24
N ARG A 591 -49.40 -28.93 -25.14
CA ARG A 591 -49.23 -30.21 -25.86
C ARG A 591 -50.31 -31.25 -25.54
N ARG A 592 -50.89 -31.22 -24.32
CA ARG A 592 -51.99 -32.13 -23.94
C ARG A 592 -53.35 -31.65 -24.44
N GLU A 593 -53.50 -30.34 -24.63
CA GLU A 593 -54.75 -29.69 -25.08
C GLU A 593 -54.88 -29.68 -26.62
N ILE A 594 -53.76 -29.62 -27.34
CA ILE A 594 -53.75 -29.63 -28.81
C ILE A 594 -54.05 -31.05 -29.31
N THR A 595 -55.19 -31.20 -29.98
CA THR A 595 -55.65 -32.47 -30.56
C THR A 595 -55.09 -32.74 -31.96
N ASP A 596 -54.57 -31.73 -32.65
CA ASP A 596 -53.92 -31.84 -33.97
C ASP A 596 -52.45 -32.32 -33.84
N LEU A 597 -52.28 -33.65 -33.87
CA LEU A 597 -50.98 -34.31 -33.73
C LEU A 597 -50.01 -34.02 -34.89
N PRO A 598 -50.42 -33.96 -36.18
CA PRO A 598 -49.54 -33.56 -37.27
C PRO A 598 -48.97 -32.15 -37.12
N ALA A 599 -49.80 -31.14 -36.79
CA ALA A 599 -49.35 -29.76 -36.60
C ALA A 599 -48.38 -29.64 -35.42
N LEU A 600 -48.67 -30.36 -34.32
CA LEU A 600 -47.79 -30.43 -33.17
C LEU A 600 -46.41 -31.03 -33.52
N LYS A 601 -46.38 -32.15 -34.26
CA LYS A 601 -45.12 -32.79 -34.68
C LYS A 601 -44.29 -31.90 -35.61
N ALA A 602 -44.94 -31.15 -36.50
CA ALA A 602 -44.27 -30.22 -37.39
C ALA A 602 -43.60 -29.08 -36.58
N LEU A 603 -44.30 -28.53 -35.60
CA LEU A 603 -43.75 -27.49 -34.70
C LEU A 603 -42.61 -28.03 -33.83
N ASP A 604 -42.74 -29.23 -33.27
CA ASP A 604 -41.66 -29.85 -32.48
C ASP A 604 -40.41 -30.11 -33.36
N ALA A 605 -40.58 -30.50 -34.63
CA ALA A 605 -39.48 -30.69 -35.58
C ALA A 605 -38.81 -29.35 -35.98
N GLU A 606 -39.59 -28.29 -36.18
CA GLU A 606 -39.12 -26.93 -36.43
C GLU A 606 -38.17 -26.47 -35.32
N PHE A 607 -38.61 -26.58 -34.06
CA PHE A 607 -37.79 -26.20 -32.91
C PHE A 607 -36.60 -27.14 -32.68
N ALA A 608 -36.76 -28.46 -32.88
CA ALA A 608 -35.65 -29.41 -32.75
C ALA A 608 -34.50 -29.10 -33.72
N GLN A 609 -34.81 -28.62 -34.93
CA GLN A 609 -33.80 -28.18 -35.89
C GLN A 609 -33.21 -26.82 -35.53
N ALA A 610 -34.05 -25.84 -35.19
CA ALA A 610 -33.60 -24.48 -34.89
C ALA A 610 -32.77 -24.40 -33.59
N PHE A 611 -33.06 -25.27 -32.62
CA PHE A 611 -32.43 -25.25 -31.28
C PHE A 611 -31.36 -26.34 -31.13
N HIS A 612 -30.94 -26.96 -32.24
CA HIS A 612 -29.90 -27.97 -32.23
C HIS A 612 -28.52 -27.36 -31.90
N ILE A 613 -27.80 -28.06 -31.03
CA ILE A 613 -26.39 -27.81 -30.75
C ILE A 613 -25.66 -29.13 -31.03
N GLY A 614 -24.66 -29.10 -31.91
CA GLY A 614 -23.76 -30.23 -32.11
C GLY A 614 -23.01 -30.50 -30.82
N PHE A 615 -22.92 -31.75 -30.38
CA PHE A 615 -22.33 -32.12 -29.10
C PHE A 615 -21.35 -33.28 -29.27
N GLU A 616 -20.11 -33.05 -28.84
CA GLU A 616 -19.01 -34.01 -28.92
C GLU A 616 -18.32 -34.11 -27.54
N PRO A 617 -18.47 -35.23 -26.80
CA PRO A 617 -17.73 -35.44 -25.56
C PRO A 617 -16.21 -35.44 -25.80
N ILE A 618 -15.46 -34.73 -24.96
CA ILE A 618 -14.00 -34.70 -24.98
C ILE A 618 -13.47 -35.44 -23.76
N SER A 619 -12.47 -36.30 -23.97
CA SER A 619 -11.76 -36.94 -22.86
C SER A 619 -10.86 -35.91 -22.16
N LEU A 620 -11.19 -35.61 -20.90
CA LEU A 620 -10.38 -34.75 -20.02
C LEU A 620 -9.34 -35.60 -19.27
N GLU A 621 -8.06 -35.36 -19.51
CA GLU A 621 -6.95 -36.09 -18.87
C GLU A 621 -6.10 -35.12 -18.03
N MET A 622 -5.91 -35.43 -16.74
CA MET A 622 -4.91 -34.74 -15.90
C MET A 622 -3.55 -35.41 -16.10
N VAL A 623 -2.55 -34.66 -16.58
CA VAL A 623 -1.26 -35.21 -17.02
C VAL A 623 -0.10 -34.43 -16.40
N ASP A 624 0.65 -35.06 -15.49
CA ASP A 624 1.74 -34.41 -14.75
C ASP A 624 2.99 -34.17 -15.62
N ASP A 625 3.21 -34.97 -16.67
CA ASP A 625 4.38 -34.92 -17.55
C ASP A 625 4.14 -34.12 -18.84
N LEU A 626 2.98 -33.49 -19.00
CA LEU A 626 2.68 -32.64 -20.15
C LEU A 626 3.73 -31.50 -20.26
N PRO A 627 4.37 -31.28 -21.42
CA PRO A 627 5.33 -30.21 -21.58
C PRO A 627 4.71 -28.83 -21.29
N VAL A 628 5.35 -28.07 -20.39
CA VAL A 628 4.90 -26.71 -20.05
C VAL A 628 5.41 -25.73 -21.10
N ASP A 629 4.65 -25.55 -22.18
CA ASP A 629 4.88 -24.51 -23.18
C ASP A 629 3.88 -23.36 -23.00
N LEU A 630 4.40 -22.23 -22.56
CA LEU A 630 3.63 -21.01 -22.29
C LEU A 630 3.86 -19.92 -23.35
N THR A 631 4.60 -20.23 -24.42
CA THR A 631 5.12 -19.22 -25.37
C THR A 631 4.53 -19.34 -26.77
N THR A 632 4.03 -20.51 -27.15
CA THR A 632 3.34 -20.73 -28.43
C THR A 632 1.89 -20.27 -28.39
N PRO A 633 1.26 -19.96 -29.54
CA PRO A 633 -0.15 -19.59 -29.61
C PRO A 633 -1.04 -20.69 -29.02
N PRO A 634 -2.05 -20.39 -28.18
CA PRO A 634 -2.88 -21.41 -27.54
C PRO A 634 -3.69 -22.19 -28.59
N PRO A 635 -3.98 -23.49 -28.34
CA PRO A 635 -4.78 -24.29 -29.25
C PRO A 635 -6.27 -23.91 -29.20
N LEU A 636 -6.71 -23.24 -28.13
CA LEU A 636 -8.06 -22.71 -27.94
C LEU A 636 -7.99 -21.30 -27.32
N GLY A 637 -8.93 -20.43 -27.67
CA GLY A 637 -9.08 -19.11 -27.05
C GLY A 637 -9.72 -19.21 -25.66
N LEU A 638 -9.31 -18.41 -24.67
CA LEU A 638 -10.03 -18.34 -23.39
C LEU A 638 -11.13 -17.28 -23.52
N CYS A 639 -12.39 -17.71 -23.48
CA CYS A 639 -13.54 -16.82 -23.62
C CYS A 639 -14.12 -16.44 -22.25
N TYR A 640 -14.45 -17.45 -21.44
CA TYR A 640 -15.16 -17.25 -20.18
C TYR A 640 -14.67 -18.22 -19.10
N ALA A 641 -14.52 -17.72 -17.88
CA ALA A 641 -14.21 -18.54 -16.71
C ALA A 641 -15.06 -18.07 -15.54
N SER A 642 -15.85 -18.98 -14.96
CA SER A 642 -16.72 -18.65 -13.82
C SER A 642 -17.01 -19.89 -12.98
N GLY A 643 -16.86 -19.76 -11.67
CA GLY A 643 -17.03 -20.87 -10.74
C GLY A 643 -16.14 -22.08 -11.09
N GLU A 644 -16.78 -23.21 -11.34
CA GLU A 644 -16.12 -24.48 -11.67
C GLU A 644 -16.04 -24.75 -13.17
N THR A 645 -16.50 -23.81 -14.02
CA THR A 645 -16.57 -23.99 -15.47
C THR A 645 -15.66 -23.02 -16.21
N VAL A 646 -14.99 -23.54 -17.24
CA VAL A 646 -14.21 -22.74 -18.20
C VAL A 646 -14.71 -23.02 -19.61
N VAL A 647 -14.94 -21.96 -20.37
CA VAL A 647 -15.36 -22.01 -21.77
C VAL A 647 -14.22 -21.48 -22.63
N LEU A 648 -13.79 -22.32 -23.56
CA LEU A 648 -12.74 -22.03 -24.51
C LEU A 648 -13.32 -21.96 -25.92
N GLU A 649 -12.83 -21.06 -26.76
CA GLU A 649 -13.21 -20.94 -28.17
C GLU A 649 -12.44 -21.92 -29.04
N ASP A 650 -13.16 -22.65 -29.89
CA ASP A 650 -12.66 -23.55 -30.93
C ASP A 650 -13.12 -23.05 -32.32
N GLY A 651 -12.65 -21.86 -32.70
CA GLY A 651 -13.11 -21.14 -33.89
C GLY A 651 -14.40 -20.36 -33.65
N ASP A 652 -15.03 -19.89 -34.72
CA ASP A 652 -16.14 -18.92 -34.64
C ASP A 652 -17.48 -19.56 -34.23
N GLU A 653 -17.69 -20.86 -34.49
CA GLU A 653 -18.99 -21.53 -34.29
C GLU A 653 -18.95 -22.64 -33.23
N ALA A 654 -17.86 -22.76 -32.47
CA ALA A 654 -17.71 -23.83 -31.49
C ALA A 654 -17.00 -23.41 -30.20
N TYR A 655 -17.43 -24.03 -29.10
CA TYR A 655 -16.83 -23.85 -27.78
C TYR A 655 -16.44 -25.21 -27.19
N VAL A 656 -15.36 -25.24 -26.43
CA VAL A 656 -14.98 -26.34 -25.54
C VAL A 656 -15.29 -25.93 -24.11
N LEU A 657 -16.19 -26.65 -23.46
CA LEU A 657 -16.58 -26.43 -22.07
C LEU A 657 -15.84 -27.45 -21.19
N ILE A 658 -15.20 -26.96 -20.15
CA ILE A 658 -14.53 -27.74 -19.12
C ILE A 658 -15.30 -27.55 -17.83
N ASP A 659 -15.83 -28.64 -17.29
CA ASP A 659 -16.39 -28.69 -15.96
C ASP A 659 -15.38 -29.32 -15.00
N PHE A 660 -14.74 -28.48 -14.17
CA PHE A 660 -13.79 -28.93 -13.16
C PHE A 660 -14.47 -29.66 -11.99
N ALA A 661 -15.77 -29.47 -11.77
CA ALA A 661 -16.52 -30.12 -10.70
C ALA A 661 -16.74 -31.60 -11.02
N GLY A 662 -17.32 -31.86 -12.20
CA GLY A 662 -17.58 -33.19 -12.73
C GLY A 662 -16.35 -33.84 -13.38
N GLY A 663 -15.28 -33.08 -13.63
CA GLY A 663 -14.08 -33.59 -14.32
C GLY A 663 -14.38 -34.00 -15.76
N THR A 664 -15.25 -33.26 -16.43
CA THR A 664 -15.69 -33.55 -17.80
C THR A 664 -15.36 -32.40 -18.75
N ALA A 665 -15.27 -32.71 -20.04
CA ALA A 665 -15.17 -31.71 -21.08
C ALA A 665 -16.05 -32.09 -22.28
N CYS A 666 -16.57 -31.11 -22.99
CA CYS A 666 -17.30 -31.33 -24.23
C CYS A 666 -17.06 -30.18 -25.20
N ARG A 667 -17.18 -30.48 -26.49
CA ARG A 667 -17.23 -29.50 -27.56
C ARG A 667 -18.67 -29.35 -28.02
N ILE A 668 -19.10 -28.10 -28.11
CA ILE A 668 -20.40 -27.73 -28.64
C ILE A 668 -20.21 -26.90 -29.92
N GLU A 669 -21.10 -27.10 -30.89
CA GLU A 669 -21.04 -26.41 -32.18
C GLU A 669 -22.42 -25.93 -32.61
N SER A 670 -22.53 -24.66 -32.99
CA SER A 670 -23.76 -24.07 -33.52
C SER A 670 -23.47 -22.78 -34.29
N PRO A 671 -24.16 -22.52 -35.42
CA PRO A 671 -24.06 -21.24 -36.14
C PRO A 671 -24.45 -20.02 -35.29
N VAL A 672 -25.22 -20.22 -34.21
CA VAL A 672 -25.57 -19.16 -33.26
C VAL A 672 -24.32 -18.60 -32.57
N PHE A 673 -23.31 -19.42 -32.33
CA PHE A 673 -22.10 -19.03 -31.60
C PHE A 673 -21.23 -18.03 -32.38
N ALA A 674 -21.34 -17.97 -33.71
CA ALA A 674 -20.64 -16.97 -34.54
C ALA A 674 -20.96 -15.51 -34.18
N LYS A 675 -22.07 -15.27 -33.48
CA LYS A 675 -22.49 -13.94 -33.04
C LYS A 675 -22.90 -13.89 -31.57
N ALA A 676 -22.73 -14.98 -30.84
CA ALA A 676 -23.20 -15.09 -29.47
C ALA A 676 -22.12 -15.62 -28.55
N TRP A 677 -21.94 -14.93 -27.42
CA TRP A 677 -20.93 -15.24 -26.43
C TRP A 677 -21.59 -15.63 -25.08
N PRO A 678 -20.91 -16.42 -24.25
CA PRO A 678 -21.45 -16.88 -22.97
C PRO A 678 -21.54 -15.76 -21.92
N ALA A 679 -22.75 -15.38 -21.52
CA ALA A 679 -23.02 -14.33 -20.55
C ALA A 679 -23.16 -14.81 -19.09
N ASP A 680 -23.73 -16.01 -18.89
CA ASP A 680 -23.99 -16.56 -17.55
C ASP A 680 -24.20 -18.08 -17.57
N HIS A 681 -24.17 -18.70 -16.39
CA HIS A 681 -24.56 -20.10 -16.21
C HIS A 681 -25.18 -20.32 -14.81
N THR A 682 -26.03 -21.33 -14.69
CA THR A 682 -26.67 -21.75 -13.43
C THR A 682 -26.72 -23.28 -13.32
N ASN A 683 -26.60 -23.81 -12.09
CA ASN A 683 -26.82 -25.22 -11.72
C ASN A 683 -26.16 -26.26 -12.66
N GLU A 684 -24.82 -26.20 -12.81
CA GLU A 684 -23.93 -27.11 -13.58
C GLU A 684 -24.23 -27.29 -15.10
N GLU A 685 -25.48 -27.16 -15.55
CA GLU A 685 -25.90 -27.57 -16.90
C GLU A 685 -26.66 -26.48 -17.69
N THR A 686 -27.05 -25.35 -17.10
CA THR A 686 -27.76 -24.28 -17.84
C THR A 686 -26.86 -23.12 -18.18
N TYR A 687 -26.82 -22.72 -19.44
CA TYR A 687 -25.96 -21.67 -19.98
C TYR A 687 -26.78 -20.59 -20.67
N LEU A 688 -26.32 -19.35 -20.56
CA LEU A 688 -26.90 -18.20 -21.25
C LEU A 688 -25.88 -17.63 -22.21
N PHE A 689 -26.26 -17.51 -23.48
CA PHE A 689 -25.50 -16.86 -24.52
C PHE A 689 -26.25 -15.60 -24.95
N VAL A 690 -25.52 -14.54 -25.25
CA VAL A 690 -26.09 -13.27 -25.73
C VAL A 690 -25.39 -12.84 -26.99
N GLU A 691 -26.12 -12.17 -27.87
CA GLU A 691 -25.57 -11.64 -29.11
C GLU A 691 -24.53 -10.53 -28.82
N GLU A 692 -23.46 -10.46 -29.60
CA GLU A 692 -22.44 -9.41 -29.54
C GLU A 692 -22.74 -8.29 -30.53
N LYS A 693 -22.53 -7.02 -30.13
CA LYS A 693 -22.56 -5.85 -31.02
C LYS A 693 -21.16 -5.24 -31.14
N ASP A 694 -20.92 -4.51 -32.23
CA ASP A 694 -19.63 -3.88 -32.59
C ASP A 694 -19.05 -2.91 -31.53
N ASP A 695 -19.82 -2.55 -30.50
CA ASP A 695 -19.45 -1.65 -29.41
C ASP A 695 -19.32 -2.33 -28.04
N ASP A 696 -19.05 -3.64 -28.03
CA ASP A 696 -18.96 -4.51 -26.84
C ASP A 696 -20.26 -4.58 -26.01
N ARG A 697 -21.39 -4.11 -26.56
CA ARG A 697 -22.69 -4.18 -25.89
C ARG A 697 -23.39 -5.51 -26.15
N VAL A 698 -24.28 -5.84 -25.22
CA VAL A 698 -25.22 -6.94 -25.39
C VAL A 698 -26.19 -6.61 -26.54
N GLY A 699 -26.29 -7.53 -27.50
CA GLY A 699 -27.21 -7.47 -28.62
C GLY A 699 -28.68 -7.61 -28.20
N ASP A 700 -29.58 -7.76 -29.17
CA ASP A 700 -31.03 -7.79 -28.85
C ASP A 700 -31.53 -9.22 -28.60
N MET A 701 -30.75 -10.23 -29.01
CA MET A 701 -31.09 -11.64 -28.85
C MET A 701 -30.32 -12.31 -27.71
N MET A 702 -31.01 -13.17 -26.96
CA MET A 702 -30.38 -14.10 -26.02
C MET A 702 -30.85 -15.54 -26.24
N TRP A 703 -29.96 -16.48 -25.93
CA TRP A 703 -30.16 -17.91 -26.10
C TRP A 703 -29.85 -18.63 -24.80
N ARG A 704 -30.79 -19.41 -24.31
CA ARG A 704 -30.57 -20.29 -23.15
C ARG A 704 -30.32 -21.70 -23.63
N ALA A 705 -29.24 -22.33 -23.20
CA ALA A 705 -28.92 -23.72 -23.53
C ALA A 705 -28.89 -24.58 -22.28
N GLU A 706 -29.22 -25.85 -22.45
CA GLU A 706 -28.95 -26.90 -21.46
C GLU A 706 -27.87 -27.80 -22.06
N ILE A 707 -26.76 -27.92 -21.36
CA ILE A 707 -25.57 -28.66 -21.76
C ILE A 707 -25.28 -29.65 -20.63
N THR A 708 -25.44 -30.93 -20.95
CA THR A 708 -25.29 -32.04 -20.01
C THR A 708 -24.21 -33.00 -20.52
N ALA A 709 -23.80 -33.96 -19.70
CA ALA A 709 -22.90 -35.04 -20.15
C ALA A 709 -23.47 -35.88 -21.32
N LYS A 710 -24.78 -35.81 -21.58
CA LYS A 710 -25.48 -36.62 -22.59
C LYS A 710 -25.83 -35.87 -23.87
N GLY A 711 -25.68 -34.55 -23.90
CA GLY A 711 -26.07 -33.73 -25.04
C GLY A 711 -26.23 -32.25 -24.69
N ALA A 712 -26.35 -31.44 -25.74
CA ALA A 712 -26.59 -30.01 -25.67
C ALA A 712 -27.78 -29.62 -26.57
N ALA A 713 -28.60 -28.68 -26.11
CA ALA A 713 -29.63 -28.06 -26.93
C ALA A 713 -29.96 -26.66 -26.42
N PHE A 714 -30.37 -25.76 -27.32
CA PHE A 714 -31.03 -24.55 -26.90
C PHE A 714 -32.41 -24.88 -26.33
N THR A 715 -32.82 -24.14 -25.32
CA THR A 715 -34.10 -24.30 -24.62
C THR A 715 -34.94 -23.02 -24.68
N ALA A 716 -34.34 -21.88 -25.08
CA ALA A 716 -35.04 -20.63 -25.33
C ALA A 716 -34.23 -19.75 -26.31
N CYS A 717 -34.95 -18.94 -27.09
CA CYS A 717 -34.44 -17.87 -27.94
C CYS A 717 -35.33 -16.64 -27.71
N ILE A 718 -34.79 -15.59 -27.11
CA ILE A 718 -35.59 -14.49 -26.57
C ILE A 718 -35.10 -13.16 -27.13
N ASP A 719 -36.01 -12.42 -27.77
CA ASP A 719 -35.83 -11.01 -28.08
C ASP A 719 -35.96 -10.21 -26.79
N MET A 720 -34.86 -9.59 -26.37
CA MET A 720 -34.78 -8.86 -25.12
C MET A 720 -35.53 -7.53 -25.15
N ARG A 721 -35.61 -6.85 -26.30
CA ARG A 721 -36.37 -5.59 -26.43
C ARG A 721 -37.85 -5.83 -26.19
N GLU A 722 -38.41 -6.82 -26.87
CA GLU A 722 -39.82 -7.18 -26.74
C GLU A 722 -40.11 -7.81 -25.37
N SER A 723 -39.32 -8.81 -24.97
CA SER A 723 -39.63 -9.61 -23.79
C SER A 723 -39.40 -8.85 -22.49
N PHE A 724 -38.44 -7.92 -22.43
CA PHE A 724 -38.21 -7.08 -21.26
C PHE A 724 -38.97 -5.74 -21.29
N ASN A 725 -39.67 -5.41 -22.38
CA ASN A 725 -40.34 -4.12 -22.60
C ASN A 725 -39.35 -2.96 -22.44
N LEU A 726 -38.24 -2.99 -23.16
CA LEU A 726 -37.24 -1.92 -23.09
C LEU A 726 -37.83 -0.62 -23.65
N GLU A 727 -37.65 0.48 -22.92
CA GLU A 727 -38.07 1.82 -23.35
C GLU A 727 -37.18 2.29 -24.51
N ALA A 728 -37.68 3.20 -25.35
CA ALA A 728 -36.89 3.75 -26.45
C ALA A 728 -35.65 4.48 -25.91
N GLY A 729 -34.46 4.12 -26.40
CA GLY A 729 -33.18 4.63 -25.89
C GLY A 729 -32.57 3.81 -24.74
N CYS A 730 -33.26 2.78 -24.23
CA CYS A 730 -32.70 1.86 -23.24
C CYS A 730 -32.14 0.58 -23.89
N TYR A 731 -31.08 0.04 -23.30
CA TYR A 731 -30.47 -1.24 -23.70
C TYR A 731 -30.12 -2.10 -22.47
N VAL A 732 -29.84 -3.38 -22.72
CA VAL A 732 -29.40 -4.32 -21.69
C VAL A 732 -27.88 -4.21 -21.56
N GLU A 733 -27.40 -3.84 -20.38
CA GLU A 733 -25.97 -3.81 -20.08
C GLU A 733 -25.48 -5.20 -19.65
N ASN A 734 -26.32 -5.93 -18.91
CA ASN A 734 -25.98 -7.26 -18.42
C ASN A 734 -27.24 -8.08 -18.10
N ILE A 735 -27.14 -9.40 -18.24
CA ILE A 735 -28.24 -10.31 -17.95
C ILE A 735 -27.74 -11.59 -17.28
N LYS A 736 -28.53 -12.07 -16.31
CA LYS A 736 -28.24 -13.27 -15.51
C LYS A 736 -29.48 -14.15 -15.40
N LEU A 737 -29.27 -15.46 -15.42
CA LEU A 737 -30.34 -16.46 -15.23
C LEU A 737 -30.84 -16.47 -13.77
N SER A 738 -32.01 -17.01 -13.48
CA SER A 738 -32.34 -17.42 -12.11
C SER A 738 -31.98 -18.87 -11.87
N SER A 739 -31.48 -19.18 -10.68
CA SER A 739 -31.25 -20.57 -10.25
C SER A 739 -32.52 -21.26 -9.74
N GLU A 740 -33.60 -20.51 -9.52
CA GLU A 740 -34.86 -21.04 -8.97
C GLU A 740 -35.88 -21.40 -10.07
N LYS A 741 -35.89 -20.65 -11.18
CA LYS A 741 -36.88 -20.77 -12.25
C LYS A 741 -36.29 -20.45 -13.61
N ASP A 742 -36.51 -21.33 -14.57
CA ASP A 742 -36.02 -21.19 -15.94
C ASP A 742 -36.46 -19.88 -16.60
N THR A 743 -37.68 -19.40 -16.33
CA THR A 743 -38.26 -18.20 -16.97
C THR A 743 -37.97 -16.89 -16.22
N ASP A 744 -37.20 -16.92 -15.13
CA ASP A 744 -36.85 -15.73 -14.36
C ASP A 744 -35.44 -15.25 -14.75
N TYR A 745 -35.32 -13.96 -15.02
CA TYR A 745 -34.07 -13.33 -15.42
C TYR A 745 -33.81 -12.07 -14.59
N TYR A 746 -32.53 -11.80 -14.33
CA TYR A 746 -32.04 -10.56 -13.72
C TYR A 746 -31.39 -9.72 -14.82
N VAL A 747 -31.97 -8.57 -15.13
CA VAL A 747 -31.59 -7.74 -16.28
C VAL A 747 -31.18 -6.35 -15.81
N LEU A 748 -29.94 -5.97 -16.09
CA LEU A 748 -29.41 -4.63 -15.84
C LEU A 748 -29.68 -3.77 -17.08
N ILE A 749 -30.50 -2.74 -16.93
CA ILE A 749 -30.95 -1.87 -18.01
C ILE A 749 -30.34 -0.48 -17.82
N GLN A 750 -29.78 0.07 -18.89
CA GLN A 750 -29.21 1.42 -18.94
C GLN A 750 -29.83 2.25 -20.07
N ASP A 751 -29.97 3.54 -19.81
CA ASP A 751 -30.38 4.54 -20.80
C ASP A 751 -29.16 5.07 -21.59
N GLU A 752 -29.25 5.11 -22.91
CA GLU A 752 -28.18 5.58 -23.81
C GLU A 752 -27.79 7.03 -23.53
N ALA A 753 -28.77 7.90 -23.29
CA ALA A 753 -28.56 9.31 -22.97
C ALA A 753 -28.12 9.51 -21.51
N ARG A 754 -28.24 8.48 -20.67
CA ARG A 754 -28.00 8.48 -19.22
C ARG A 754 -28.85 9.51 -18.47
N GLU A 755 -30.01 9.85 -19.01
CA GLU A 755 -31.00 10.74 -18.37
C GLU A 755 -31.78 9.99 -17.28
N VAL A 756 -31.97 8.68 -17.47
CA VAL A 756 -32.68 7.81 -16.52
C VAL A 756 -31.69 6.91 -15.76
N PRO A 757 -31.78 6.83 -14.41
CA PRO A 757 -31.00 5.91 -13.59
C PRO A 757 -31.07 4.47 -14.06
N ALA A 758 -29.91 3.83 -14.17
CA ALA A 758 -29.85 2.41 -14.48
C ALA A 758 -30.60 1.61 -13.41
N ARG A 759 -31.22 0.51 -13.85
CA ARG A 759 -32.09 -0.32 -13.02
C ARG A 759 -31.77 -1.79 -13.22
N LEU A 760 -31.72 -2.53 -12.11
CA LEU A 760 -31.70 -3.99 -12.14
C LEU A 760 -33.14 -4.48 -11.96
N VAL A 761 -33.58 -5.33 -12.88
CA VAL A 761 -34.94 -5.87 -12.91
C VAL A 761 -34.90 -7.38 -12.80
N ARG A 762 -35.63 -7.96 -11.85
CA ARG A 762 -35.96 -9.39 -11.88
C ARG A 762 -37.32 -9.52 -12.56
N LYS A 763 -37.34 -10.13 -13.74
CA LYS A 763 -38.56 -10.33 -14.53
C LYS A 763 -38.78 -11.81 -14.79
N SER A 764 -39.99 -12.27 -14.50
CA SER A 764 -40.48 -13.56 -14.98
C SER A 764 -41.13 -13.37 -16.35
N LEU A 765 -40.74 -14.18 -17.34
CA LEU A 765 -41.40 -14.23 -18.65
C LEU A 765 -42.67 -15.13 -18.62
N ALA A 766 -42.97 -15.77 -17.49
CA ALA A 766 -44.21 -16.51 -17.24
C ALA A 766 -45.40 -15.58 -16.90
N PRO A 767 -46.68 -16.02 -17.05
CA PRO A 767 -47.86 -15.16 -16.93
C PRO A 767 -48.06 -14.47 -15.56
N LYS A 768 -47.37 -14.91 -14.50
CA LYS A 768 -47.31 -14.17 -13.22
C LYS A 768 -46.28 -13.05 -13.35
N LYS A 769 -46.75 -11.85 -13.69
CA LYS A 769 -45.98 -10.61 -13.79
C LYS A 769 -45.45 -10.15 -12.42
N THR A 770 -44.53 -10.90 -11.83
CA THR A 770 -43.73 -10.39 -10.72
C THR A 770 -42.52 -9.69 -11.35
N VAL A 771 -42.56 -8.36 -11.33
CA VAL A 771 -41.42 -7.52 -11.71
C VAL A 771 -40.91 -6.88 -10.44
N LEU A 772 -39.71 -7.25 -10.03
CA LEU A 772 -38.99 -6.53 -8.99
C LEU A 772 -38.00 -5.61 -9.68
N THR A 773 -37.96 -4.34 -9.29
CA THR A 773 -37.04 -3.36 -9.85
C THR A 773 -36.28 -2.70 -8.73
N GLN A 774 -34.97 -2.59 -8.88
CA GLN A 774 -34.08 -1.87 -7.98
C GLN A 774 -33.32 -0.82 -8.78
N GLN A 775 -33.45 0.44 -8.38
CA GLN A 775 -32.66 1.53 -8.98
C GLN A 775 -31.21 1.43 -8.52
N ILE A 776 -30.28 1.51 -9.46
CA ILE A 776 -28.83 1.39 -9.28
C ILE A 776 -28.14 2.76 -9.38
N GLY A 777 -28.65 3.67 -10.22
CA GLY A 777 -28.13 5.05 -10.36
C GLY A 777 -27.44 5.31 -11.71
N ASN A 778 -26.83 6.48 -11.86
CA ASN A 778 -26.18 6.93 -13.11
C ASN A 778 -24.67 6.66 -13.10
N CYS A 779 -24.28 5.39 -13.10
CA CYS A 779 -22.86 4.99 -13.21
C CYS A 779 -22.46 4.77 -14.67
N THR A 780 -21.23 5.16 -15.03
CA THR A 780 -20.68 5.01 -16.38
C THR A 780 -20.07 3.64 -16.66
N ASP A 781 -19.78 2.86 -15.62
CA ASP A 781 -19.17 1.53 -15.68
C ASP A 781 -19.97 0.60 -14.77
N LEU A 782 -21.10 0.11 -15.29
CA LEU A 782 -22.03 -0.75 -14.58
C LEU A 782 -21.57 -2.20 -14.70
N LYS A 783 -21.47 -2.88 -13.56
CA LYS A 783 -21.10 -4.31 -13.53
C LYS A 783 -22.05 -5.09 -12.64
N LEU A 784 -22.54 -6.21 -13.16
CA LEU A 784 -23.37 -7.19 -12.46
C LEU A 784 -22.62 -8.52 -12.38
N GLN A 785 -22.21 -8.89 -11.18
CA GLN A 785 -21.51 -10.15 -10.94
C GLN A 785 -22.34 -11.06 -10.06
N ARG A 786 -22.53 -12.31 -10.51
CA ARG A 786 -23.13 -13.37 -9.70
C ARG A 786 -22.17 -13.72 -8.58
N TRP A 787 -22.69 -13.70 -7.36
CA TRP A 787 -21.97 -14.13 -6.18
C TRP A 787 -22.24 -15.60 -5.90
N SER A 788 -23.51 -15.99 -5.77
CA SER A 788 -23.89 -17.37 -5.44
C SER A 788 -25.13 -17.80 -6.22
N SER A 789 -25.27 -19.12 -6.37
CA SER A 789 -26.42 -19.79 -7.00
C SER A 789 -26.39 -21.28 -6.63
N PRO A 790 -27.38 -21.86 -5.92
CA PRO A 790 -28.54 -21.27 -5.23
C PRO A 790 -28.33 -21.03 -3.70
N PRO A 791 -28.90 -19.95 -3.10
CA PRO A 791 -29.79 -18.96 -3.71
C PRO A 791 -29.04 -17.86 -4.47
N ASP A 792 -29.73 -17.27 -5.46
CA ASP A 792 -29.21 -16.15 -6.25
C ASP A 792 -28.81 -14.94 -5.37
N ARG A 793 -27.55 -14.52 -5.51
CA ARG A 793 -27.01 -13.28 -4.93
C ARG A 793 -26.13 -12.58 -5.95
N PHE A 794 -26.16 -11.25 -5.93
CA PHE A 794 -25.47 -10.42 -6.91
C PHE A 794 -24.72 -9.28 -6.23
N LEU A 795 -23.58 -8.94 -6.83
CA LEU A 795 -22.85 -7.70 -6.58
C LEU A 795 -23.10 -6.77 -7.77
N VAL A 796 -23.52 -5.55 -7.47
CA VAL A 796 -23.80 -4.52 -8.48
C VAL A 796 -23.03 -3.26 -8.16
N LYS A 797 -22.19 -2.82 -9.10
CA LYS A 797 -21.58 -1.49 -9.04
C LYS A 797 -22.65 -0.44 -9.31
N SER A 798 -22.76 0.53 -8.42
CA SER A 798 -23.87 1.49 -8.39
C SER A 798 -23.40 2.91 -8.07
N GLU A 799 -24.30 3.87 -8.24
CA GLU A 799 -24.08 5.22 -7.70
C GLU A 799 -24.10 5.16 -6.16
N GLY A 800 -22.97 5.55 -5.54
CA GLY A 800 -22.73 5.36 -4.11
C GLY A 800 -21.99 4.07 -3.74
N GLY A 801 -21.43 3.34 -4.72
CA GLY A 801 -20.50 2.25 -4.48
C GLY A 801 -21.06 0.86 -4.79
N LEU A 802 -20.55 -0.19 -4.12
CA LEU A 802 -20.90 -1.58 -4.40
C LEU A 802 -22.10 -2.04 -3.56
N ARG A 803 -23.13 -2.57 -4.22
CA ARG A 803 -24.35 -3.10 -3.55
C ARG A 803 -24.40 -4.62 -3.61
N HIS A 804 -24.64 -5.23 -2.45
CA HIS A 804 -24.99 -6.66 -2.36
C HIS A 804 -26.51 -6.81 -2.41
N LEU A 805 -26.99 -7.45 -3.46
CA LEU A 805 -28.40 -7.72 -3.71
C LEU A 805 -28.68 -9.21 -3.54
N ASN A 806 -29.77 -9.54 -2.85
CA ASN A 806 -30.27 -10.92 -2.81
C ASN A 806 -31.21 -11.22 -3.98
N ARG A 807 -31.70 -12.46 -4.06
CA ARG A 807 -32.67 -12.93 -5.08
C ARG A 807 -33.92 -12.04 -5.28
N ASN A 808 -34.31 -11.26 -4.27
CA ASN A 808 -35.46 -10.34 -4.32
C ASN A 808 -35.04 -8.89 -4.60
N LEU A 809 -33.80 -8.68 -5.04
CA LEU A 809 -33.17 -7.38 -5.26
C LEU A 809 -33.12 -6.47 -4.02
N SER A 810 -33.33 -7.00 -2.81
CA SER A 810 -33.16 -6.20 -1.60
C SER A 810 -31.68 -6.10 -1.24
N THR A 811 -31.25 -4.87 -0.96
CA THR A 811 -29.89 -4.54 -0.55
C THR A 811 -29.61 -5.08 0.84
N LYS A 812 -28.55 -5.88 0.98
CA LYS A 812 -28.06 -6.37 2.28
C LYS A 812 -26.93 -5.51 2.84
N ALA A 813 -26.07 -4.98 1.97
CA ALA A 813 -24.94 -4.15 2.34
C ALA A 813 -24.63 -3.16 1.21
N ILE A 814 -24.14 -1.98 1.58
CA ILE A 814 -23.61 -0.97 0.67
C ILE A 814 -22.21 -0.64 1.14
N LEU A 815 -21.25 -0.68 0.22
CA LEU A 815 -19.93 -0.18 0.47
C LEU A 815 -19.75 1.11 -0.33
N GLU A 816 -19.55 2.23 0.37
CA GLU A 816 -19.62 3.59 -0.21
C GLU A 816 -18.55 3.86 -1.29
N GLN A 817 -17.46 3.09 -1.29
CA GLN A 817 -16.43 3.19 -2.31
C GLN A 817 -16.87 2.50 -3.60
N ALA A 818 -16.70 3.19 -4.73
CA ALA A 818 -16.82 2.57 -6.05
C ALA A 818 -15.65 1.59 -6.23
N LEU A 819 -15.99 0.31 -6.23
CA LEU A 819 -15.05 -0.81 -6.36
C LEU A 819 -15.40 -1.62 -7.60
N ASP A 820 -14.39 -2.02 -8.35
CA ASP A 820 -14.57 -2.98 -9.43
C ASP A 820 -14.43 -4.39 -8.88
N VAL A 821 -15.53 -5.12 -8.75
CA VAL A 821 -15.46 -6.53 -8.41
C VAL A 821 -14.78 -7.26 -9.56
N TYR A 822 -13.75 -8.00 -9.22
CA TYR A 822 -13.00 -8.80 -10.17
C TYR A 822 -13.37 -10.27 -10.03
N GLN A 823 -13.25 -10.82 -8.83
CA GLN A 823 -13.51 -12.23 -8.56
C GLN A 823 -14.19 -12.41 -7.21
N VAL A 824 -15.14 -13.33 -7.16
CA VAL A 824 -15.75 -13.82 -5.92
C VAL A 824 -15.25 -15.25 -5.70
N ASP A 825 -14.69 -15.49 -4.53
CA ASP A 825 -14.31 -16.81 -4.04
C ASP A 825 -15.29 -17.19 -2.94
N GLU A 826 -16.38 -17.83 -3.36
CA GLU A 826 -17.44 -18.28 -2.46
C GLU A 826 -16.92 -19.30 -1.42
N PRO A 827 -16.15 -20.35 -1.77
CA PRO A 827 -15.60 -21.30 -0.81
C PRO A 827 -14.82 -20.66 0.35
N ASN A 828 -14.00 -19.65 0.08
CA ASN A 828 -13.20 -18.96 1.11
C ASN A 828 -13.86 -17.69 1.67
N CYS A 829 -15.09 -17.40 1.28
CA CYS A 829 -15.83 -16.21 1.67
C CYS A 829 -15.10 -14.89 1.36
N GLN A 830 -14.53 -14.77 0.16
CA GLN A 830 -13.71 -13.62 -0.24
C GLN A 830 -14.20 -12.95 -1.53
N VAL A 831 -14.05 -11.63 -1.60
CA VAL A 831 -14.32 -10.81 -2.76
C VAL A 831 -13.04 -10.04 -3.11
N TYR A 832 -12.55 -10.22 -4.32
CA TYR A 832 -11.43 -9.48 -4.87
C TYR A 832 -11.95 -8.28 -5.65
N THR A 833 -11.53 -7.09 -5.24
CA THR A 833 -11.95 -5.82 -5.84
C THR A 833 -10.76 -5.00 -6.31
N LEU A 834 -10.89 -4.23 -7.39
CA LEU A 834 -9.94 -3.18 -7.78
C LEU A 834 -10.43 -1.83 -7.25
N GLU A 835 -9.71 -1.29 -6.27
CA GLU A 835 -9.89 0.05 -5.72
C GLU A 835 -9.28 1.10 -6.64
N GLY A 836 -10.03 2.16 -6.93
CA GLY A 836 -9.58 3.24 -7.82
C GLY A 836 -9.34 2.80 -9.26
N GLY A 837 -9.81 1.60 -9.65
CA GLY A 837 -9.57 1.00 -10.96
C GLY A 837 -8.16 0.43 -11.14
N TRP A 838 -7.38 0.27 -10.08
CA TRP A 838 -6.00 -0.20 -10.22
C TRP A 838 -5.45 -1.01 -9.04
N ARG A 839 -5.97 -0.84 -7.82
CA ARG A 839 -5.46 -1.51 -6.60
C ARG A 839 -6.26 -2.77 -6.26
N LEU A 840 -5.67 -3.96 -6.43
CA LEU A 840 -6.31 -5.22 -6.04
C LEU A 840 -6.38 -5.37 -4.51
N THR A 841 -7.59 -5.48 -3.97
CA THR A 841 -7.88 -5.69 -2.55
C THR A 841 -8.76 -6.91 -2.34
N GLN A 842 -8.54 -7.61 -1.23
CA GLN A 842 -9.34 -8.74 -0.79
C GLN A 842 -10.22 -8.31 0.38
N ARG A 843 -11.51 -8.59 0.24
CA ARG A 843 -12.57 -8.29 1.20
C ARG A 843 -13.28 -9.58 1.55
N ASP A 844 -13.92 -9.63 2.72
CA ASP A 844 -14.85 -10.73 2.99
C ASP A 844 -16.19 -10.53 2.26
N LEU A 845 -17.04 -11.54 2.37
CA LEU A 845 -18.41 -11.51 1.88
C LEU A 845 -19.27 -10.43 2.55
N ASP A 846 -19.02 -10.06 3.81
CA ASP A 846 -19.71 -8.93 4.45
C ASP A 846 -19.13 -7.56 4.01
N LEU A 847 -18.24 -7.58 3.00
CA LEU A 847 -17.48 -6.47 2.44
C LEU A 847 -16.55 -5.77 3.46
N GLY A 848 -16.35 -6.39 4.62
CA GLY A 848 -15.32 -6.08 5.59
C GLY A 848 -13.92 -6.32 5.03
N PHE A 849 -12.96 -5.53 5.51
CA PHE A 849 -11.57 -5.69 5.13
C PHE A 849 -10.95 -6.85 5.91
N VAL A 850 -10.57 -7.93 5.22
CA VAL A 850 -9.88 -9.07 5.83
C VAL A 850 -8.38 -9.07 5.52
N GLN A 851 -7.97 -8.59 4.33
CA GLN A 851 -6.54 -8.46 4.01
C GLN A 851 -6.33 -7.48 2.85
N GLY A 852 -5.76 -6.30 3.14
CA GLY A 852 -5.26 -5.43 2.10
C GLY A 852 -3.93 -5.94 1.57
N PHE A 853 -3.78 -6.14 0.25
CA PHE A 853 -2.46 -6.25 -0.39
C PHE A 853 -1.70 -4.90 -0.40
N GLU A 854 -2.13 -3.95 0.44
CA GLU A 854 -1.56 -2.62 0.68
C GLU A 854 -0.08 -2.63 1.06
N LYS A 855 0.40 -3.75 1.61
CA LYS A 855 1.81 -3.92 1.99
C LYS A 855 2.71 -4.36 0.82
N ALA A 856 2.17 -4.63 -0.37
CA ALA A 856 2.98 -4.84 -1.55
C ALA A 856 3.80 -3.57 -1.83
N HIS A 857 5.12 -3.69 -1.85
CA HIS A 857 6.04 -2.55 -1.86
C HIS A 857 5.93 -1.66 -3.10
N CYS A 858 5.15 -2.05 -4.10
CA CYS A 858 4.80 -1.19 -5.24
C CYS A 858 3.32 -1.31 -5.54
N PHE A 859 2.72 -0.13 -5.73
CA PHE A 859 1.36 0.04 -6.20
C PHE A 859 1.22 -0.69 -7.55
N GLY A 860 0.57 -1.86 -7.54
CA GLY A 860 0.17 -2.52 -8.78
C GLY A 860 -0.90 -1.64 -9.40
N MET A 861 -0.64 -1.12 -10.61
CA MET A 861 -1.67 -0.46 -11.40
C MET A 861 -2.18 -1.43 -12.45
N PHE A 862 -3.38 -1.97 -12.25
CA PHE A 862 -4.01 -2.89 -13.20
C PHE A 862 -5.24 -2.24 -13.80
N GLU A 863 -5.23 -1.96 -15.10
CA GLU A 863 -6.44 -1.52 -15.78
C GLU A 863 -7.56 -2.58 -15.63
N PRO A 864 -8.82 -2.15 -15.37
CA PRO A 864 -9.96 -3.05 -15.38
C PRO A 864 -10.02 -3.77 -16.74
N GLY A 865 -10.12 -5.10 -16.72
CA GLY A 865 -10.11 -5.93 -17.94
C GLY A 865 -8.74 -6.52 -18.31
N ARG A 866 -7.63 -6.11 -17.69
CA ARG A 866 -6.31 -6.70 -17.94
C ARG A 866 -5.92 -7.83 -16.97
N VAL A 867 -6.73 -8.16 -15.97
CA VAL A 867 -6.46 -9.29 -15.09
C VAL A 867 -7.26 -10.49 -15.62
N HIS A 868 -6.60 -11.59 -15.98
CA HIS A 868 -7.25 -12.81 -16.52
C HIS A 868 -7.55 -13.87 -15.45
N GLY A 869 -6.83 -13.85 -14.32
CA GLY A 869 -7.19 -14.64 -13.16
C GLY A 869 -6.36 -14.29 -11.93
N ILE A 870 -6.78 -14.80 -10.77
CA ILE A 870 -6.00 -14.75 -9.53
C ILE A 870 -5.94 -16.17 -8.94
N SER A 871 -4.75 -16.56 -8.50
CA SER A 871 -4.50 -17.77 -7.71
C SER A 871 -4.13 -17.37 -6.30
N ILE A 872 -4.99 -17.75 -5.37
CA ILE A 872 -4.83 -17.50 -3.93
C ILE A 872 -3.75 -18.42 -3.36
N GLN A 873 -3.67 -19.65 -3.88
CA GLN A 873 -2.68 -20.63 -3.44
C GLN A 873 -1.24 -20.15 -3.68
N THR A 874 -1.01 -19.42 -4.77
CA THR A 874 0.31 -18.95 -5.17
C THR A 874 0.52 -17.45 -4.93
N ASP A 875 -0.50 -16.74 -4.44
CA ASP A 875 -0.56 -15.28 -4.37
C ASP A 875 -0.15 -14.61 -5.69
N THR A 876 -0.61 -15.14 -6.82
CA THR A 876 -0.30 -14.59 -8.15
C THR A 876 -1.56 -14.16 -8.89
N ALA A 877 -1.44 -13.06 -9.63
CA ALA A 877 -2.44 -12.61 -10.59
C ALA A 877 -1.88 -12.75 -12.01
N LEU A 878 -2.70 -13.12 -12.98
CA LEU A 878 -2.30 -13.20 -14.38
C LEU A 878 -2.73 -11.91 -15.09
N ILE A 879 -1.76 -11.14 -15.59
CA ILE A 879 -1.96 -9.78 -16.10
C ILE A 879 -1.66 -9.72 -17.59
N VAL A 880 -2.59 -9.23 -18.40
CA VAL A 880 -2.44 -8.92 -19.82
C VAL A 880 -1.62 -7.65 -19.98
N LEU A 881 -0.55 -7.73 -20.78
CA LEU A 881 0.36 -6.61 -21.00
C LEU A 881 0.07 -5.87 -22.31
N GLY A 882 -0.69 -6.48 -23.24
CA GLY A 882 -0.88 -6.03 -24.62
C GLY A 882 -0.29 -7.03 -25.63
N ASP A 883 -0.64 -6.92 -26.92
CA ASP A 883 -0.10 -7.72 -28.04
C ASP A 883 -0.23 -9.26 -27.88
N GLY A 884 -1.31 -9.73 -27.24
CA GLY A 884 -1.52 -11.17 -26.98
C GLY A 884 -0.52 -11.77 -25.99
N GLN A 885 0.09 -10.94 -25.14
CA GLN A 885 0.99 -11.36 -24.06
C GLN A 885 0.38 -11.10 -22.68
N GLN A 886 0.69 -11.99 -21.74
CA GLN A 886 0.34 -11.89 -20.33
C GLN A 886 1.55 -12.25 -19.46
N SER A 887 1.55 -11.87 -18.19
CA SER A 887 2.59 -12.23 -17.21
C SER A 887 1.94 -12.49 -15.86
N PHE A 888 2.53 -13.39 -15.08
CA PHE A 888 2.16 -13.54 -13.68
C PHE A 888 2.77 -12.41 -12.87
N TYR A 889 1.95 -11.80 -12.04
CA TYR A 889 2.35 -10.83 -11.03
C TYR A 889 2.22 -11.48 -9.65
N ASN A 890 3.31 -11.49 -8.89
CA ASN A 890 3.30 -11.99 -7.51
C ASN A 890 2.86 -10.86 -6.57
N LEU A 891 1.69 -11.03 -5.96
CA LEU A 891 1.02 -10.06 -5.09
C LEU A 891 1.81 -9.77 -3.81
N ARG A 892 2.66 -10.69 -3.34
CA ARG A 892 3.46 -10.53 -2.11
C ARG A 892 4.83 -9.93 -2.37
N THR A 893 5.53 -10.43 -3.38
CA THR A 893 6.94 -10.07 -3.63
C THR A 893 7.10 -8.92 -4.60
N ASN A 894 6.01 -8.45 -5.23
CA ASN A 894 6.03 -7.40 -6.24
C ASN A 894 7.00 -7.74 -7.40
N LYS A 895 6.81 -8.94 -7.96
CA LYS A 895 7.62 -9.45 -9.07
C LYS A 895 6.72 -9.79 -10.23
N PHE A 896 7.18 -9.48 -11.44
CA PHE A 896 6.59 -10.01 -12.66
C PHE A 896 7.39 -11.22 -13.13
N SER A 897 6.68 -12.23 -13.61
CA SER A 897 7.26 -13.34 -14.36
C SER A 897 7.64 -12.89 -15.78
N SER A 898 8.47 -13.69 -16.44
CA SER A 898 8.63 -13.65 -17.89
C SER A 898 7.27 -13.77 -18.59
N LYS A 899 7.16 -13.14 -19.77
CA LYS A 899 5.91 -13.10 -20.56
C LYS A 899 5.50 -14.50 -21.02
N VAL A 900 4.20 -14.72 -21.08
CA VAL A 900 3.54 -15.90 -21.61
C VAL A 900 2.43 -15.47 -22.57
N ARG A 901 2.01 -16.34 -23.48
CA ARG A 901 0.92 -16.04 -24.42
C ARG A 901 -0.42 -16.00 -23.72
N VAL A 902 -1.28 -15.05 -24.10
CA VAL A 902 -2.68 -15.01 -23.69
C VAL A 902 -3.36 -16.34 -24.06
N GLY A 903 -4.21 -16.86 -23.17
CA GLY A 903 -4.95 -18.10 -23.38
C GLY A 903 -4.16 -19.39 -23.16
N ARG A 904 -2.84 -19.36 -22.92
CA ARG A 904 -2.06 -20.58 -22.61
C ARG A 904 -2.22 -21.12 -21.19
N VAL A 905 -2.78 -20.31 -20.32
CA VAL A 905 -3.00 -20.64 -18.91
C VAL A 905 -4.47 -20.43 -18.60
N ILE A 906 -5.07 -21.45 -17.99
CA ILE A 906 -6.45 -21.43 -17.52
C ILE A 906 -6.44 -21.25 -16.00
N PRO A 907 -7.09 -20.20 -15.46
CA PRO A 907 -7.37 -20.12 -14.03
C PRO A 907 -8.50 -21.09 -13.66
N SER A 908 -8.29 -21.88 -12.62
CA SER A 908 -9.39 -22.58 -11.95
C SER A 908 -9.78 -21.80 -10.70
N ARG A 909 -11.05 -21.35 -10.63
CA ARG A 909 -11.56 -20.64 -9.46
C ARG A 909 -11.94 -21.59 -8.32
N ARG A 910 -12.09 -22.89 -8.60
CA ARG A 910 -12.43 -23.94 -7.61
C ARG A 910 -11.33 -24.17 -6.59
N ASP A 911 -10.13 -24.44 -7.08
CA ASP A 911 -8.96 -24.80 -6.28
C ASP A 911 -7.89 -23.70 -6.28
N GLY A 912 -8.15 -22.58 -6.97
CA GLY A 912 -7.25 -21.44 -7.06
C GLY A 912 -5.95 -21.78 -7.78
N LYS A 913 -5.97 -22.72 -8.73
CA LYS A 913 -4.79 -23.21 -9.45
C LYS A 913 -4.67 -22.66 -10.87
N TRP A 914 -3.47 -22.83 -11.42
CA TRP A 914 -3.13 -22.53 -12.81
C TRP A 914 -2.94 -23.82 -13.59
N TYR A 915 -3.62 -23.93 -14.72
CA TYR A 915 -3.51 -25.06 -15.62
C TYR A 915 -2.95 -24.63 -16.98
N CYS A 916 -1.96 -25.36 -17.51
CA CYS A 916 -1.68 -25.33 -18.95
C CYS A 916 -2.37 -26.52 -19.61
N PHE A 917 -2.62 -26.40 -20.91
CA PHE A 917 -3.36 -27.42 -21.62
C PHE A 917 -2.85 -27.66 -23.04
N ASP A 918 -3.15 -28.86 -23.53
CA ASP A 918 -2.99 -29.28 -24.90
C ASP A 918 -4.31 -29.89 -25.39
N TYR A 919 -4.67 -29.58 -26.63
CA TYR A 919 -5.95 -29.97 -27.21
C TYR A 919 -5.73 -30.58 -28.59
N SER A 920 -6.25 -31.80 -28.78
CA SER A 920 -6.25 -32.50 -30.06
C SER A 920 -7.69 -32.75 -30.49
N ARG A 921 -8.16 -31.96 -31.47
CA ARG A 921 -9.49 -32.12 -32.06
C ARG A 921 -9.68 -33.50 -32.70
N ASN A 922 -8.65 -34.01 -33.39
CA ASN A 922 -8.72 -35.31 -34.06
C ASN A 922 -8.84 -36.49 -33.07
N GLU A 923 -8.23 -36.37 -31.89
CA GLU A 923 -8.31 -37.40 -30.85
C GLU A 923 -9.49 -37.19 -29.90
N GLY A 924 -10.14 -36.03 -29.93
CA GLY A 924 -11.17 -35.66 -28.95
C GLY A 924 -10.62 -35.63 -27.52
N LYS A 925 -9.38 -35.15 -27.35
CA LYS A 925 -8.66 -35.15 -26.06
C LYS A 925 -8.23 -33.76 -25.65
N LEU A 926 -8.48 -33.44 -24.38
CA LEU A 926 -7.98 -32.25 -23.70
C LEU A 926 -7.14 -32.71 -22.51
N ARG A 927 -5.84 -32.38 -22.53
CA ARG A 927 -4.90 -32.70 -21.45
C ARG A 927 -4.63 -31.45 -20.64
N LEU A 928 -4.81 -31.52 -19.33
CA LEU A 928 -4.52 -30.44 -18.39
C LEU A 928 -3.35 -30.82 -17.49
N ARG A 929 -2.50 -29.84 -17.18
CA ARG A 929 -1.43 -29.96 -16.17
C ARG A 929 -1.50 -28.80 -15.19
N ASP A 930 -1.49 -29.12 -13.90
CA ASP A 930 -1.32 -28.13 -12.82
C ASP A 930 0.10 -27.57 -12.88
N ILE A 931 0.22 -26.27 -13.18
CA ILE A 931 1.49 -25.55 -13.25
C ILE A 931 1.69 -24.58 -12.08
N SER A 932 0.82 -24.63 -11.06
CA SER A 932 0.83 -23.66 -9.95
C SER A 932 2.16 -23.62 -9.19
N ARG A 933 2.88 -24.75 -9.11
CA ARG A 933 4.24 -24.82 -8.55
C ARG A 933 5.31 -24.50 -9.59
N ASP A 934 5.06 -24.85 -10.84
CA ASP A 934 6.00 -24.68 -11.94
C ASP A 934 6.17 -23.21 -12.32
N ILE A 935 5.15 -22.36 -12.17
CA ILE A 935 5.28 -20.93 -12.50
C ILE A 935 6.41 -20.24 -11.73
N HIS A 936 6.72 -20.67 -10.50
CA HIS A 936 7.79 -20.07 -9.71
C HIS A 936 9.20 -20.55 -10.10
N THR A 937 9.30 -21.73 -10.72
CA THR A 937 10.58 -22.35 -11.06
C THR A 937 10.93 -22.24 -12.54
N LYS A 938 9.93 -22.30 -13.43
CA LYS A 938 10.08 -22.27 -14.89
C LYS A 938 10.11 -20.85 -15.45
N LEU A 939 9.47 -19.90 -14.79
CA LEU A 939 9.45 -18.51 -15.24
C LEU A 939 10.51 -17.70 -14.51
N HIS A 940 11.05 -16.71 -15.22
CA HIS A 940 12.03 -15.78 -14.64
C HIS A 940 11.28 -14.66 -13.93
N TRP A 941 11.52 -14.47 -12.63
CA TRP A 941 10.83 -13.46 -11.84
C TRP A 941 11.71 -12.25 -11.60
N LYS A 942 11.25 -11.08 -12.03
CA LYS A 942 11.96 -9.81 -11.86
C LYS A 942 11.17 -8.88 -10.94
N GLU A 943 11.85 -8.35 -9.94
CA GLU A 943 11.31 -7.32 -9.04
C GLU A 943 11.19 -5.99 -9.79
N LEU A 944 10.04 -5.32 -9.66
CA LEU A 944 9.78 -4.04 -10.33
C LEU A 944 10.64 -2.91 -9.75
N PHE A 945 10.88 -2.91 -8.43
CA PHE A 945 11.66 -1.88 -7.75
C PHE A 945 12.50 -2.45 -6.59
N ARG A 946 13.77 -2.06 -6.49
CA ARG A 946 14.53 -2.14 -5.23
C ARG A 946 14.43 -0.79 -4.52
N LEU A 947 13.75 -0.72 -3.39
CA LEU A 947 13.76 0.46 -2.52
C LEU A 947 15.16 0.66 -1.92
N ARG A 948 16.03 1.35 -2.66
CA ARG A 948 17.16 2.08 -2.07
C ARG A 948 17.02 3.55 -2.45
N ASN A 949 16.84 4.36 -1.41
CA ASN A 949 16.80 5.83 -1.34
C ASN A 949 15.44 6.49 -1.55
N ARG A 950 14.88 6.95 -0.41
CA ARG A 950 13.80 7.94 -0.31
C ARG A 950 14.22 9.24 -1.01
N GLY A 951 13.61 9.55 -2.15
CA GLY A 951 13.72 10.87 -2.78
C GLY A 951 12.96 10.96 -4.10
N LYS A 952 11.95 11.85 -4.16
CA LYS A 952 11.29 12.42 -5.36
C LYS A 952 10.98 11.49 -6.57
N GLY A 953 10.92 10.17 -6.38
CA GLY A 953 10.77 9.17 -7.46
C GLY A 953 9.34 8.69 -7.74
N GLU A 954 8.38 8.98 -6.85
CA GLU A 954 7.02 8.43 -6.92
C GLU A 954 6.25 8.91 -8.16
N LEU A 955 6.48 10.14 -8.63
CA LEU A 955 5.86 10.68 -9.85
C LEU A 955 6.41 10.09 -11.16
N LYS A 956 7.67 9.62 -11.19
CA LYS A 956 8.24 8.98 -12.39
C LYS A 956 7.81 7.52 -12.55
N GLY A 957 7.51 6.83 -11.44
CA GLY A 957 6.98 5.46 -11.48
C GLY A 957 5.57 5.40 -12.06
N MET A 958 4.69 6.34 -11.69
CA MET A 958 3.32 6.42 -12.23
C MET A 958 3.28 6.78 -13.72
N LEU A 959 4.18 7.63 -14.22
CA LEU A 959 4.27 7.96 -15.65
C LEU A 959 4.78 6.79 -16.50
N TRP A 960 5.61 5.89 -15.93
CA TRP A 960 6.19 4.74 -16.65
C TRP A 960 5.15 3.70 -17.06
N PHE A 961 4.14 3.46 -16.21
CA PHE A 961 3.06 2.49 -16.45
C PHE A 961 1.99 2.97 -17.44
N ASN A 962 1.88 4.28 -17.67
CA ASN A 962 0.86 4.87 -18.56
C ASN A 962 1.33 4.97 -20.03
N GLU A 963 2.55 4.54 -20.34
CA GLU A 963 3.08 4.51 -21.71
C GLU A 963 3.11 3.05 -22.24
N PRO A 964 2.30 2.71 -23.26
CA PRO A 964 2.31 1.38 -23.90
C PRO A 964 3.70 0.97 -24.41
N ASP A 965 4.51 1.94 -24.84
CA ASP A 965 5.84 1.73 -25.40
C ASP A 965 6.89 1.26 -24.37
N ASN A 966 6.64 1.45 -23.07
CA ASN A 966 7.55 0.98 -22.00
C ASN A 966 7.46 -0.53 -21.77
N PHE A 967 6.50 -1.22 -22.40
CA PHE A 967 6.42 -2.68 -22.42
C PHE A 967 7.13 -3.33 -23.63
N VAL A 968 7.75 -2.51 -24.51
CA VAL A 968 8.57 -2.98 -25.63
C VAL A 968 9.96 -3.37 -25.12
N TYR A 969 10.19 -4.68 -25.05
CA TYR A 969 11.49 -5.27 -24.79
C TYR A 969 12.47 -4.91 -25.92
N ARG A 970 13.61 -4.29 -25.57
CA ARG A 970 14.78 -4.18 -26.46
C ARG A 970 15.74 -5.34 -26.15
N PRO A 971 15.91 -6.31 -27.07
CA PRO A 971 16.73 -7.51 -26.83
C PRO A 971 18.18 -7.23 -26.42
N SER A 972 18.73 -6.06 -26.78
CA SER A 972 20.11 -5.69 -26.49
C SER A 972 20.44 -5.45 -25.01
N GLN A 973 19.44 -5.50 -24.10
CA GLN A 973 19.65 -5.25 -22.66
C GLN A 973 19.66 -6.52 -21.81
N TRP A 974 19.50 -7.70 -22.42
CA TRP A 974 19.49 -8.99 -21.72
C TRP A 974 20.38 -9.98 -22.49
N GLU A 975 21.70 -9.84 -22.34
CA GLU A 975 22.63 -10.96 -22.57
C GLU A 975 23.17 -11.47 -21.22
N PRO A 976 23.35 -12.79 -21.07
CA PRO A 976 23.92 -13.38 -19.87
C PRO A 976 25.44 -13.21 -19.89
N GLY A 977 25.95 -12.28 -19.09
CA GLY A 977 27.33 -12.25 -18.59
C GLY A 977 28.47 -12.16 -19.62
N GLY A 978 29.12 -11.01 -19.68
CA GLY A 978 30.45 -10.87 -20.28
C GLY A 978 31.06 -9.50 -19.96
N GLU A 979 32.20 -9.49 -19.27
CA GLU A 979 32.97 -8.29 -18.97
C GLU A 979 33.45 -7.55 -20.24
N ALA A 980 33.67 -6.24 -20.06
CA ALA A 980 34.57 -5.37 -20.81
C ALA A 980 34.22 -5.01 -22.28
N ALA A 981 33.87 -3.74 -22.50
CA ALA A 981 34.66 -2.83 -23.36
C ALA A 981 34.14 -1.38 -23.32
N ARG A 982 34.98 -0.48 -22.79
CA ARG A 982 35.16 0.94 -23.16
C ARG A 982 33.93 1.86 -23.07
N TRP A 983 33.81 2.63 -21.99
CA TRP A 983 34.26 4.02 -21.79
C TRP A 983 33.86 4.48 -20.39
#